data_AF-A0A315XLK5-F1
#
_entry.id   AF-A0A315XLK5-F1
#
_cell.length_a   1.000
_cell.length_b   1.000
_cell.length_c   1.000
_cell.angle_alpha   90.00
_cell.angle_beta   90.00
_cell.angle_gamma   90.00
#
_symmetry.space_group_name_H-M   'P 1'
#
loop_
_entity.id
_entity.type
_entity.pdbx_description
1 polymer ?
#
loop_
_entity_poly.entity_id
_entity_poly.type
_entity_poly.pdbx_seq_one_letter_code
_entity_poly.pdbx_strand_id
1 'polypeptide(L)'
;MNIKINTICFILLFFLLISAASAADSDNETLENANQPDPNQDIDNLNDEKLQSCEIDDAVSKSVESESELGAANLRCSLVEGTIKATQKVAKLKVSLKAPNVKMHYKDGSKFKATLKDHNGKAMKNAKVKITINGETYSKKTDNKGTASISLNLKSGTYSVVTTYEGSGIYAKKSVTSKVTIKSTIKCSDMSKYYKNTASYYSTFYDKKGHLLKNTGVKFKLKSKTYSVKTNKKGVAKLAIDLKPGKYSITSANPKTSESVTKTITIKSLIVTSDLTMNDGDGSRFTVKILNSYGKASPNKKVTIKANGNTYTPKTDKNGLASVPIDFEAGKYGITTEYDGLRNTNQIIVNKVIKHTPFSHITLIPNYVNVTTPYVFHNSAYALKTGIDGIIRMSKNEAYTIQVSETKGYLFTQAQIPGVDSIIIGYRTHLIPFDGSGVKSDYNRANLKGDGILISSGVNYTEIEYRSTSNENTELFGVYMDRGLESSETITYIQNNKIMAKVNFYTYNYDEIGLQYNLAKYYGKSLYDFNYKSYAEITNNNTNTIKFAKTGDPVTFSYFGKSIVGYLSREDIKTRLVINGIEELEKPETLSYGLSDKYKANLGFEVLQAYAIINEKVTRDILESWVNKNSAYLSRFGIMNVYGMFLAGLETAWLADEIANHYTKEYSVTWKRANTATILGGINLEDTYLHILNADMGMKVTGNKQNVELFKMINSMGLANIEDYALEPVAKRYWNATSNSLDKVLNSLASNNYSIAQLGEMIYLFGGNDSAIALNTTSGVGNVILAHDNNVYKGSSIHTSEDCCGVGIIPKDIIQGIREAFKIASPSTYLLSNHFKDIHPLSMLVYYGLKPLLGKTLSGTASTFLGLFNIMAATQSVGVTYRDRMVNEKDWHGVMDSYTFTRSGYLQGKKVYNIPNKNGGYDYIEVKINDDLSLDRNNAKYISHGQTKQLTREETYQYFCEDTWTPFSVPTKYWDKSWKGS
;
A
#
# COMPACT_ATOMS: atom_id res chain seq x y z
N MET A 1 9.63 -20.89 58.33
CA MET A 1 10.93 -20.26 58.02
C MET A 1 11.44 -20.62 56.61
N ASN A 2 11.44 -21.90 56.22
CA ASN A 2 12.09 -22.40 54.99
C ASN A 2 11.61 -21.80 53.65
N ILE A 3 10.38 -21.25 53.56
CA ILE A 3 9.82 -20.71 52.31
C ILE A 3 10.72 -19.61 51.71
N LYS A 4 11.23 -18.67 52.52
CA LYS A 4 12.11 -17.60 52.02
C LYS A 4 13.44 -18.12 51.48
N ILE A 5 13.94 -19.26 51.98
CA ILE A 5 15.26 -19.78 51.58
C ILE A 5 15.22 -20.32 50.14
N ASN A 6 14.17 -21.05 49.75
CA ASN A 6 14.06 -21.54 48.37
C ASN A 6 13.88 -20.40 47.36
N THR A 7 13.05 -19.38 47.66
CA THR A 7 12.91 -18.20 46.80
C THR A 7 14.23 -17.44 46.66
N ILE A 8 14.95 -17.23 47.77
CA ILE A 8 16.26 -16.57 47.77
C ILE A 8 17.31 -17.41 47.02
N CYS A 9 17.29 -18.75 47.13
CA CYS A 9 18.20 -19.62 46.37
C CYS A 9 17.89 -19.63 44.86
N PHE A 10 16.61 -19.60 44.45
CA PHE A 10 16.23 -19.49 43.05
C PHE A 10 16.65 -18.13 42.45
N ILE A 11 16.44 -17.05 43.20
CA ILE A 11 16.90 -15.70 42.83
C ILE A 11 18.44 -15.67 42.78
N LEU A 12 19.16 -16.26 43.74
CA LEU A 12 20.62 -16.38 43.69
C LEU A 12 21.11 -17.21 42.50
N LEU A 13 20.42 -18.27 42.10
CA LEU A 13 20.75 -19.04 40.89
C LEU A 13 20.58 -18.19 39.61
N PHE A 14 19.60 -17.27 39.61
CA PHE A 14 19.36 -16.30 38.55
C PHE A 14 20.42 -15.17 38.52
N PHE A 15 20.94 -14.75 39.68
CA PHE A 15 21.98 -13.71 39.80
C PHE A 15 23.43 -14.21 39.67
N LEU A 16 23.74 -15.45 40.07
CA LEU A 16 25.12 -15.97 40.12
C LEU A 16 25.78 -16.18 38.74
N LEU A 17 25.00 -16.16 37.65
CA LEU A 17 25.51 -16.27 36.28
C LEU A 17 26.03 -14.94 35.70
N ILE A 18 25.97 -13.83 36.45
CA ILE A 18 26.17 -12.47 35.91
C ILE A 18 27.62 -11.97 36.05
N SER A 19 28.44 -12.51 36.96
CA SER A 19 29.75 -11.94 37.30
C SER A 19 30.95 -12.61 36.58
N ALA A 20 31.15 -12.33 35.28
CA ALA A 20 32.34 -12.80 34.54
C ALA A 20 32.77 -11.94 33.33
N ALA A 21 33.66 -10.95 33.57
CA ALA A 21 34.72 -10.39 32.68
C ALA A 21 34.40 -9.87 31.25
N SER A 22 35.07 -8.85 30.70
CA SER A 22 35.98 -7.81 31.23
C SER A 22 36.22 -6.72 30.16
N ALA A 23 36.95 -5.64 30.48
CA ALA A 23 37.15 -4.46 29.63
C ALA A 23 37.99 -4.67 28.35
N ALA A 24 37.68 -3.89 27.30
CA ALA A 24 38.57 -3.19 26.36
C ALA A 24 37.72 -2.57 25.20
N ASP A 25 38.14 -1.60 24.37
CA ASP A 25 38.87 -0.32 24.51
C ASP A 25 39.29 0.13 23.08
N SER A 26 39.04 1.38 22.66
CA SER A 26 39.62 2.01 21.45
C SER A 26 39.12 3.45 21.21
N ASP A 27 40.05 4.36 20.93
CA ASP A 27 39.86 5.81 20.85
C ASP A 27 39.09 6.38 19.64
N ASN A 28 38.33 7.44 19.94
CA ASN A 28 38.38 8.79 19.36
C ASN A 28 39.23 9.03 18.08
N GLU A 29 38.64 9.67 17.06
CA GLU A 29 39.19 10.95 16.56
C GLU A 29 38.14 11.83 15.83
N THR A 30 38.20 13.13 16.10
CA THR A 30 37.57 14.23 15.34
C THR A 30 38.64 14.82 14.38
N LEU A 31 38.45 15.81 13.49
CA LEU A 31 37.73 17.10 13.50
C LEU A 31 37.58 17.61 12.04
N GLU A 32 36.88 18.74 11.88
CA GLU A 32 36.95 19.85 10.89
C GLU A 32 37.85 19.84 9.61
N ASN A 33 37.75 20.76 8.63
CA ASN A 33 36.72 21.66 8.04
C ASN A 33 37.43 22.61 7.01
N ALA A 34 36.64 23.39 6.25
CA ALA A 34 36.93 24.75 5.79
C ALA A 34 37.79 25.05 4.53
N ASN A 35 37.36 26.15 3.88
CA ASN A 35 38.10 27.15 3.08
C ASN A 35 38.41 26.96 1.57
N GLN A 36 37.50 27.56 0.77
CA GLN A 36 37.80 28.35 -0.44
C GLN A 36 38.53 29.68 -0.03
N PRO A 37 39.31 30.35 -0.91
CA PRO A 37 38.81 31.36 -1.87
C PRO A 37 39.40 31.15 -3.30
N ASP A 38 38.94 31.75 -4.43
CA ASP A 38 38.44 33.11 -4.77
C ASP A 38 39.57 34.19 -4.84
N PRO A 39 39.51 35.28 -5.67
CA PRO A 39 38.42 35.76 -6.56
C PRO A 39 38.88 36.27 -7.97
N ASN A 40 37.94 36.92 -8.70
CA ASN A 40 38.10 37.94 -9.77
C ASN A 40 38.72 37.51 -11.14
N GLN A 41 38.35 38.04 -12.33
CA GLN A 41 37.43 39.09 -12.83
C GLN A 41 37.22 38.84 -14.37
N ASP A 42 36.32 39.44 -15.18
CA ASP A 42 35.37 40.55 -15.00
C ASP A 42 34.16 40.59 -16.00
N ILE A 43 33.23 41.53 -15.75
CA ILE A 43 32.40 42.43 -16.60
C ILE A 43 32.70 42.44 -18.14
N ASP A 44 31.76 42.45 -19.13
CA ASP A 44 30.42 43.07 -19.36
C ASP A 44 29.72 42.34 -20.57
N ASN A 45 28.43 42.44 -21.01
CA ASN A 45 27.09 42.70 -20.42
C ASN A 45 25.94 42.52 -21.47
N LEU A 46 24.69 42.81 -21.07
CA LEU A 46 23.47 43.25 -21.82
C LEU A 46 22.83 42.36 -22.93
N ASN A 47 21.73 41.71 -22.50
CA ASN A 47 20.35 41.77 -23.07
C ASN A 47 19.75 40.67 -24.00
N ASP A 48 18.57 40.21 -23.50
CA ASP A 48 17.29 39.92 -24.17
C ASP A 48 17.20 38.75 -25.19
N GLU A 49 16.39 37.70 -24.96
CA GLU A 49 14.90 37.64 -24.99
C GLU A 49 14.33 37.85 -26.41
N LYS A 50 13.36 37.08 -26.95
CA LYS A 50 12.71 35.80 -26.58
C LYS A 50 11.85 35.36 -27.80
N LEU A 51 11.14 34.22 -27.70
CA LEU A 51 10.01 33.81 -28.58
C LEU A 51 10.36 33.48 -30.06
N GLN A 52 9.41 33.06 -30.92
CA GLN A 52 8.60 31.81 -30.92
C GLN A 52 7.62 31.81 -32.12
N SER A 53 7.39 30.62 -32.72
CA SER A 53 6.25 30.23 -33.60
C SER A 53 6.05 30.86 -35.00
N CYS A 54 5.36 30.08 -35.86
CA CYS A 54 4.57 30.45 -37.05
C CYS A 54 5.32 30.99 -38.31
N GLU A 55 4.87 30.75 -39.57
CA GLU A 55 3.92 29.79 -40.19
C GLU A 55 4.05 29.86 -41.75
N ILE A 56 3.40 28.93 -42.50
CA ILE A 56 2.66 29.13 -43.80
C ILE A 56 3.37 29.88 -44.98
N ASP A 57 3.34 29.45 -46.26
CA ASP A 57 2.78 28.25 -46.91
C ASP A 57 3.35 28.04 -48.35
N ASP A 58 2.96 26.90 -48.94
CA ASP A 58 2.76 26.58 -50.39
C ASP A 58 3.79 26.95 -51.49
N ALA A 59 4.04 25.97 -52.39
CA ALA A 59 3.50 26.03 -53.75
C ALA A 59 3.89 24.82 -54.65
N VAL A 60 3.03 24.61 -55.67
CA VAL A 60 3.23 23.90 -56.97
C VAL A 60 2.83 22.41 -57.07
N SER A 61 1.93 22.20 -58.05
CA SER A 61 1.37 20.98 -58.65
C SER A 61 2.35 19.83 -58.97
N LYS A 62 1.95 18.55 -58.87
CA LYS A 62 0.94 17.77 -59.65
C LYS A 62 1.31 17.53 -61.13
N SER A 63 0.91 16.36 -61.66
CA SER A 63 1.48 15.75 -62.88
C SER A 63 0.50 14.93 -63.73
N VAL A 64 0.64 15.05 -65.06
CA VAL A 64 0.22 14.09 -66.12
C VAL A 64 -1.29 13.99 -66.43
N GLU A 65 -1.61 13.47 -67.62
CA GLU A 65 -2.71 13.86 -68.52
C GLU A 65 -3.77 12.76 -68.78
N SER A 66 -4.93 13.20 -69.27
CA SER A 66 -5.97 12.47 -70.06
C SER A 66 -7.01 13.51 -70.55
N GLU A 67 -7.75 13.39 -71.67
CA GLU A 67 -7.65 12.48 -72.83
C GLU A 67 -8.40 13.08 -74.07
N SER A 68 -9.17 12.26 -74.80
CA SER A 68 -10.14 12.46 -75.90
C SER A 68 -11.27 13.51 -75.67
N GLU A 69 -12.07 14.01 -76.63
CA GLU A 69 -12.14 13.95 -78.12
C GLU A 69 -13.20 14.97 -78.66
N LEU A 70 -13.24 15.23 -79.99
CA LEU A 70 -14.32 15.91 -80.77
C LEU A 70 -14.71 17.36 -80.33
N GLY A 71 -15.46 18.19 -81.09
CA GLY A 71 -15.88 18.13 -82.50
C GLY A 71 -16.77 19.32 -82.95
N ALA A 72 -16.41 19.96 -84.09
CA ALA A 72 -17.25 20.73 -85.04
C ALA A 72 -18.14 21.97 -84.66
N ALA A 73 -17.84 23.09 -85.37
CA ALA A 73 -18.77 23.96 -86.15
C ALA A 73 -19.46 25.24 -85.57
N ASN A 74 -19.89 26.09 -86.54
CA ASN A 74 -20.76 27.28 -86.51
C ASN A 74 -20.12 28.65 -86.12
N LEU A 75 -19.99 29.64 -87.03
CA LEU A 75 -20.97 30.63 -87.59
C LEU A 75 -21.15 31.88 -86.67
N ARG A 76 -21.27 33.15 -87.12
CA ARG A 76 -21.31 33.79 -88.47
C ARG A 76 -21.14 35.34 -88.35
N CYS A 77 -20.69 36.04 -89.40
CA CYS A 77 -20.95 37.48 -89.72
C CYS A 77 -20.52 38.62 -88.74
N SER A 78 -20.44 39.92 -89.11
CA SER A 78 -20.20 40.60 -90.42
C SER A 78 -20.15 42.15 -90.30
N LEU A 79 -19.03 42.80 -90.68
CA LEU A 79 -18.90 44.24 -91.04
C LEU A 79 -19.25 45.26 -89.91
N VAL A 80 -18.99 46.59 -89.95
CA VAL A 80 -18.44 47.55 -90.96
C VAL A 80 -17.28 48.38 -90.33
N GLU A 81 -16.44 48.95 -91.20
CA GLU A 81 -15.33 49.93 -91.09
C GLU A 81 -15.07 50.74 -89.79
N GLY A 82 -13.77 50.98 -89.50
CA GLY A 82 -13.29 51.91 -88.47
C GLY A 82 -11.75 51.98 -88.38
N THR A 83 -11.14 53.03 -88.94
CA THR A 83 -9.67 53.16 -89.17
C THR A 83 -8.82 53.18 -87.89
N ILE A 84 -7.85 52.25 -87.75
CA ILE A 84 -6.80 52.29 -86.70
C ILE A 84 -5.40 52.00 -87.28
N LYS A 85 -4.38 52.70 -86.77
CA LYS A 85 -2.97 52.62 -87.20
C LYS A 85 -2.34 51.25 -86.95
N ALA A 86 -1.83 50.60 -88.00
CA ALA A 86 -1.12 49.33 -87.90
C ALA A 86 0.40 49.51 -87.70
N THR A 87 0.89 49.35 -86.47
CA THR A 87 2.34 49.30 -86.18
C THR A 87 2.88 47.90 -86.49
N GLN A 88 3.50 47.72 -87.66
CA GLN A 88 3.92 46.40 -88.14
C GLN A 88 5.04 45.76 -87.29
N LYS A 89 4.68 44.73 -86.52
CA LYS A 89 5.60 44.00 -85.62
C LYS A 89 6.45 42.98 -86.40
N VAL A 90 7.57 43.43 -86.97
CA VAL A 90 8.50 42.61 -87.77
C VAL A 90 8.87 41.29 -87.06
N ALA A 91 8.68 40.18 -87.76
CA ALA A 91 8.97 38.84 -87.24
C ALA A 91 10.50 38.61 -87.14
N LYS A 92 10.99 38.34 -85.93
CA LYS A 92 12.44 38.14 -85.68
C LYS A 92 12.93 36.79 -86.23
N LEU A 93 14.10 36.83 -86.85
CA LEU A 93 14.73 35.66 -87.49
C LEU A 93 15.09 34.58 -86.46
N LYS A 94 14.84 33.31 -86.83
CA LYS A 94 15.14 32.13 -85.99
C LYS A 94 16.66 31.93 -85.86
N VAL A 95 17.08 31.29 -84.77
CA VAL A 95 18.48 30.94 -84.48
C VAL A 95 18.62 29.49 -84.03
N SER A 96 19.74 28.86 -84.39
CA SER A 96 20.15 27.54 -83.93
C SER A 96 21.09 27.67 -82.73
N LEU A 97 20.54 27.50 -81.53
CA LEU A 97 21.32 27.30 -80.30
C LEU A 97 21.46 25.79 -80.03
N LYS A 98 22.70 25.28 -79.91
CA LYS A 98 22.99 23.89 -79.54
C LYS A 98 23.93 23.84 -78.34
N ALA A 99 23.58 23.05 -77.32
CA ALA A 99 24.38 22.85 -76.12
C ALA A 99 24.33 21.36 -75.73
N PRO A 100 25.34 20.54 -76.09
CA PRO A 100 25.33 19.10 -75.81
C PRO A 100 25.59 18.77 -74.34
N ASN A 101 25.16 17.58 -73.93
CA ASN A 101 25.46 17.02 -72.61
C ASN A 101 26.97 16.77 -72.44
N VAL A 102 27.49 17.00 -71.24
CA VAL A 102 28.92 16.75 -70.91
C VAL A 102 29.02 15.64 -69.87
N LYS A 103 29.88 14.65 -70.10
CA LYS A 103 30.29 13.66 -69.10
C LYS A 103 31.79 13.80 -68.91
N MET A 104 32.22 14.12 -67.70
CA MET A 104 33.61 14.41 -67.34
C MET A 104 33.99 13.71 -66.02
N HIS A 105 35.28 13.58 -65.73
CA HIS A 105 35.79 13.27 -64.39
C HIS A 105 36.12 14.55 -63.62
N TYR A 106 36.06 14.50 -62.28
CA TYR A 106 36.30 15.66 -61.44
C TYR A 106 37.69 16.29 -61.70
N LYS A 107 37.67 17.56 -62.11
CA LYS A 107 38.82 18.36 -62.60
C LYS A 107 39.59 17.75 -63.80
N ASP A 108 38.94 17.06 -64.73
CA ASP A 108 39.60 16.59 -65.95
C ASP A 108 40.05 17.71 -66.92
N GLY A 109 39.37 18.86 -66.88
CA GLY A 109 39.63 20.05 -67.70
C GLY A 109 38.55 20.34 -68.76
N SER A 110 37.54 19.48 -68.87
CA SER A 110 36.39 19.65 -69.76
C SER A 110 35.65 20.97 -69.51
N LYS A 111 35.20 21.57 -70.60
CA LYS A 111 34.42 22.82 -70.61
C LYS A 111 33.04 22.54 -71.17
N PHE A 112 32.00 23.11 -70.56
CA PHE A 112 30.69 23.17 -71.18
C PHE A 112 30.76 24.17 -72.35
N LYS A 113 30.19 23.80 -73.49
CA LYS A 113 30.22 24.57 -74.74
C LYS A 113 28.80 24.68 -75.29
N ALA A 114 28.42 25.88 -75.73
CA ALA A 114 27.20 26.11 -76.47
C ALA A 114 27.51 26.89 -77.75
N THR A 115 26.91 26.50 -78.86
CA THR A 115 27.15 27.09 -80.18
C THR A 115 25.86 27.74 -80.69
N LEU A 116 25.95 29.00 -81.10
CA LEU A 116 24.87 29.81 -81.63
C LEU A 116 25.14 30.14 -83.12
N LYS A 117 24.16 29.84 -83.96
CA LYS A 117 24.16 30.09 -85.40
C LYS A 117 22.86 30.79 -85.82
N ASP A 118 22.92 31.58 -86.88
CA ASP A 118 21.73 32.18 -87.50
C ASP A 118 20.92 31.16 -88.33
N HIS A 119 19.85 31.64 -88.97
CA HIS A 119 18.96 30.84 -89.81
C HIS A 119 19.67 30.21 -91.03
N ASN A 120 20.77 30.79 -91.50
CA ASN A 120 21.59 30.27 -92.61
C ASN A 120 22.73 29.37 -92.11
N GLY A 121 22.74 29.02 -90.82
CA GLY A 121 23.78 28.19 -90.22
C GLY A 121 25.14 28.89 -90.06
N LYS A 122 25.23 30.20 -90.32
CA LYS A 122 26.45 31.00 -90.15
C LYS A 122 26.66 31.32 -88.66
N ALA A 123 27.93 31.39 -88.26
CA ALA A 123 28.31 31.52 -86.85
C ALA A 123 28.04 32.95 -86.33
N MET A 124 27.25 33.06 -85.26
CA MET A 124 26.96 34.35 -84.63
C MET A 124 28.10 34.71 -83.66
N LYS A 125 29.13 35.41 -84.16
CA LYS A 125 30.27 35.92 -83.37
C LYS A 125 29.85 37.05 -82.41
N ASN A 126 30.55 37.16 -81.27
CA ASN A 126 30.40 38.21 -80.24
C ASN A 126 29.00 38.32 -79.57
N ALA A 127 28.07 37.43 -79.89
CA ALA A 127 26.73 37.39 -79.32
C ALA A 127 26.76 37.01 -77.83
N LYS A 128 25.98 37.71 -77.00
CA LYS A 128 25.88 37.48 -75.56
C LYS A 128 24.95 36.30 -75.28
N VAL A 129 25.50 35.20 -74.75
CA VAL A 129 24.76 34.01 -74.32
C VAL A 129 24.89 33.87 -72.79
N LYS A 130 23.77 33.62 -72.10
CA LYS A 130 23.74 33.27 -70.67
C LYS A 130 23.80 31.74 -70.54
N ILE A 131 24.67 31.23 -69.67
CA ILE A 131 24.73 29.81 -69.30
C ILE A 131 24.53 29.72 -67.79
N THR A 132 23.40 29.15 -67.36
CA THR A 132 23.04 28.99 -65.95
C THR A 132 23.25 27.55 -65.51
N ILE A 133 24.07 27.33 -64.48
CA ILE A 133 24.40 26.02 -63.92
C ILE A 133 24.58 26.15 -62.40
N ASN A 134 23.98 25.25 -61.61
CA ASN A 134 24.08 25.27 -60.14
C ASN A 134 23.73 26.66 -59.54
N GLY A 135 22.65 27.29 -60.03
CA GLY A 135 22.21 28.63 -59.64
C GLY A 135 22.98 29.79 -60.31
N GLU A 136 24.28 29.65 -60.52
CA GLU A 136 25.13 30.69 -61.09
C GLU A 136 24.88 30.91 -62.58
N THR A 137 24.79 32.17 -63.03
CA THR A 137 24.54 32.55 -64.43
C THR A 137 25.74 33.25 -65.05
N TYR A 138 26.41 32.54 -65.95
CA TYR A 138 27.59 33.00 -66.67
C TYR A 138 27.22 33.68 -67.99
N SER A 139 27.41 35.00 -68.06
CA SER A 139 27.29 35.76 -69.31
C SER A 139 28.59 35.65 -70.13
N LYS A 140 28.52 35.09 -71.35
CA LYS A 140 29.67 34.89 -72.24
C LYS A 140 29.38 35.40 -73.65
N LYS A 141 30.40 35.98 -74.31
CA LYS A 141 30.38 36.28 -75.75
C LYS A 141 30.80 35.03 -76.52
N THR A 142 30.21 34.81 -77.69
CA THR A 142 30.58 33.75 -78.63
C THR A 142 31.84 34.09 -79.43
N ASP A 143 32.66 33.08 -79.75
CA ASP A 143 33.87 33.21 -80.56
C ASP A 143 33.60 33.32 -82.09
N ASN A 144 34.67 33.34 -82.89
CA ASN A 144 34.60 33.33 -84.37
C ASN A 144 33.83 32.11 -84.94
N LYS A 145 33.67 31.03 -84.18
CA LYS A 145 32.94 29.80 -84.54
C LYS A 145 31.55 29.76 -83.89
N GLY A 146 31.07 30.88 -83.35
CA GLY A 146 29.76 31.02 -82.73
C GLY A 146 29.65 30.33 -81.37
N THR A 147 30.77 29.96 -80.74
CA THR A 147 30.79 29.13 -79.53
C THR A 147 31.10 29.95 -78.29
N ALA A 148 30.25 29.83 -77.27
CA ALA A 148 30.49 30.29 -75.90
C ALA A 148 30.88 29.09 -75.02
N SER A 149 31.70 29.29 -73.99
CA SER A 149 32.10 28.19 -73.08
C SER A 149 32.39 28.63 -71.64
N ILE A 150 32.24 27.70 -70.70
CA ILE A 150 32.58 27.84 -69.29
C ILE A 150 33.38 26.64 -68.78
N SER A 151 34.27 26.86 -67.80
CA SER A 151 34.98 25.80 -67.09
C SER A 151 34.07 25.17 -66.03
N LEU A 152 34.17 23.85 -65.84
CA LEU A 152 33.29 23.10 -64.93
C LEU A 152 34.02 22.80 -63.61
N ASN A 153 34.03 23.79 -62.72
CA ASN A 153 34.71 23.74 -61.41
C ASN A 153 33.82 23.22 -60.25
N LEU A 154 32.73 22.51 -60.57
CA LEU A 154 31.76 22.01 -59.59
C LEU A 154 32.22 20.69 -58.95
N LYS A 155 31.59 20.32 -57.82
CA LYS A 155 31.78 19.03 -57.12
C LYS A 155 31.37 17.86 -58.03
N SER A 156 31.73 16.63 -57.65
CA SER A 156 31.20 15.44 -58.33
C SER A 156 29.68 15.34 -58.13
N GLY A 157 28.95 15.09 -59.20
CA GLY A 157 27.49 15.22 -59.21
C GLY A 157 26.89 15.28 -60.61
N THR A 158 25.58 15.50 -60.67
CA THR A 158 24.83 15.71 -61.92
C THR A 158 24.10 17.04 -61.84
N TYR A 159 24.32 17.89 -62.84
CA TYR A 159 23.81 19.26 -62.87
C TYR A 159 22.95 19.48 -64.13
N SER A 160 21.84 20.18 -63.97
CA SER A 160 21.11 20.78 -65.09
C SER A 160 21.80 22.08 -65.51
N VAL A 161 21.81 22.36 -66.81
CA VAL A 161 22.37 23.58 -67.40
C VAL A 161 21.35 24.18 -68.34
N VAL A 162 20.96 25.43 -68.12
CA VAL A 162 20.08 26.17 -69.02
C VAL A 162 20.93 27.18 -69.79
N THR A 163 20.94 27.08 -71.12
CA THR A 163 21.64 28.04 -71.98
C THR A 163 20.62 28.89 -72.72
N THR A 164 20.71 30.21 -72.59
CA THR A 164 19.75 31.16 -73.16
C THR A 164 20.46 32.25 -73.96
N TYR A 165 20.05 32.42 -75.21
CA TYR A 165 20.29 33.61 -76.01
C TYR A 165 19.02 34.47 -76.00
N GLU A 166 19.12 35.70 -75.50
CA GLU A 166 17.96 36.58 -75.26
C GLU A 166 17.38 37.22 -76.54
N GLY A 167 18.01 36.99 -77.71
CA GLY A 167 17.65 37.63 -78.97
C GLY A 167 18.43 38.94 -79.23
N SER A 168 18.00 39.67 -80.26
CA SER A 168 18.42 41.04 -80.57
C SER A 168 17.24 41.82 -81.17
N GLY A 169 17.48 42.97 -81.81
CA GLY A 169 16.47 43.61 -82.66
C GLY A 169 16.00 42.69 -83.80
N ILE A 170 16.94 41.95 -84.40
CA ILE A 170 16.72 41.14 -85.61
C ILE A 170 16.44 39.66 -85.27
N TYR A 171 17.09 39.11 -84.24
CA TYR A 171 17.05 37.68 -83.93
C TYR A 171 16.16 37.33 -82.73
N ALA A 172 15.46 36.19 -82.81
CA ALA A 172 14.58 35.70 -81.77
C ALA A 172 15.33 35.12 -80.55
N LYS A 173 14.69 35.16 -79.38
CA LYS A 173 15.15 34.50 -78.15
C LYS A 173 15.10 32.97 -78.32
N LYS A 174 16.10 32.25 -77.81
CA LYS A 174 16.11 30.79 -77.74
C LYS A 174 16.80 30.30 -76.47
N SER A 175 16.26 29.24 -75.88
CA SER A 175 16.87 28.52 -74.76
C SER A 175 16.96 27.01 -75.06
N VAL A 176 17.91 26.34 -74.41
CA VAL A 176 18.16 24.89 -74.46
C VAL A 176 18.63 24.41 -73.08
N THR A 177 18.12 23.28 -72.62
CA THR A 177 18.55 22.61 -71.38
C THR A 177 19.45 21.42 -71.69
N SER A 178 20.50 21.25 -70.89
CA SER A 178 21.53 20.19 -71.03
C SER A 178 21.86 19.59 -69.66
N LYS A 179 22.46 18.39 -69.64
CA LYS A 179 22.97 17.72 -68.42
C LYS A 179 24.49 17.67 -68.42
N VAL A 180 25.10 18.14 -67.33
CA VAL A 180 26.53 17.97 -67.01
C VAL A 180 26.65 16.89 -65.94
N THR A 181 27.48 15.89 -66.16
CA THR A 181 27.77 14.80 -65.21
C THR A 181 29.25 14.79 -64.88
N ILE A 182 29.59 15.12 -63.64
CA ILE A 182 30.96 15.12 -63.11
C ILE A 182 31.14 13.84 -62.27
N LYS A 183 31.77 12.82 -62.86
CA LYS A 183 32.09 11.57 -62.17
C LYS A 183 33.11 11.82 -61.06
N SER A 184 32.84 11.30 -59.87
CA SER A 184 33.81 11.28 -58.79
C SER A 184 35.05 10.47 -59.16
N THR A 185 36.20 10.91 -58.66
CA THR A 185 37.49 10.21 -58.68
C THR A 185 37.74 9.41 -57.39
N ILE A 186 36.72 9.24 -56.55
CA ILE A 186 36.73 8.41 -55.33
C ILE A 186 35.48 7.52 -55.32
N LYS A 187 35.65 6.19 -55.31
CA LYS A 187 34.54 5.23 -55.08
C LYS A 187 34.66 4.63 -53.68
N CYS A 188 33.67 4.91 -52.83
CA CYS A 188 33.58 4.41 -51.46
C CYS A 188 32.11 4.34 -51.00
N SER A 189 31.84 3.59 -49.94
CA SER A 189 30.51 3.38 -49.35
C SER A 189 30.55 3.58 -47.85
N ASP A 190 29.37 3.67 -47.24
CA ASP A 190 29.20 3.54 -45.80
C ASP A 190 29.59 2.12 -45.35
N MET A 191 29.91 1.96 -44.06
CA MET A 191 30.39 0.71 -43.47
C MET A 191 29.71 0.43 -42.14
N SER A 192 29.36 -0.83 -41.86
CA SER A 192 29.02 -1.26 -40.50
C SER A 192 29.68 -2.59 -40.15
N LYS A 193 30.08 -2.74 -38.89
CA LYS A 193 30.62 -3.97 -38.30
C LYS A 193 30.40 -3.96 -36.80
N TYR A 194 30.55 -5.10 -36.13
CA TYR A 194 30.54 -5.17 -34.66
C TYR A 194 31.91 -4.76 -34.08
N TYR A 195 31.93 -4.41 -32.79
CA TYR A 195 33.16 -4.13 -32.06
C TYR A 195 34.14 -5.33 -32.11
N LYS A 196 35.45 -5.04 -32.10
CA LYS A 196 36.56 -5.98 -32.33
C LYS A 196 36.51 -6.82 -33.62
N ASN A 197 35.60 -6.54 -34.55
CA ASN A 197 35.65 -7.13 -35.89
C ASN A 197 36.86 -6.59 -36.67
N THR A 198 37.60 -7.44 -37.39
CA THR A 198 38.85 -7.03 -38.07
C THR A 198 38.65 -6.42 -39.47
N ALA A 199 37.40 -6.32 -39.96
CA ALA A 199 37.11 -5.72 -41.27
C ALA A 199 37.63 -4.27 -41.37
N SER A 200 38.23 -3.97 -42.52
CA SER A 200 38.82 -2.67 -42.85
C SER A 200 37.91 -1.86 -43.75
N TYR A 201 38.06 -0.54 -43.71
CA TYR A 201 37.41 0.37 -44.65
C TYR A 201 38.21 0.44 -45.97
N TYR A 202 37.50 0.60 -47.10
CA TYR A 202 38.11 0.60 -48.44
C TYR A 202 37.59 1.75 -49.30
N SER A 203 38.50 2.42 -50.01
CA SER A 203 38.20 3.41 -51.05
C SER A 203 39.04 3.14 -52.29
N THR A 204 38.43 3.26 -53.47
CA THR A 204 39.12 3.17 -54.77
C THR A 204 39.32 4.57 -55.35
N PHE A 205 40.53 4.88 -55.82
CA PHE A 205 40.89 6.22 -56.27
C PHE A 205 41.33 6.24 -57.73
N TYR A 206 40.94 7.31 -58.44
CA TYR A 206 41.17 7.51 -59.86
C TYR A 206 41.94 8.81 -60.15
N ASP A 207 42.67 8.86 -61.25
CA ASP A 207 43.22 10.11 -61.78
C ASP A 207 42.11 10.94 -62.44
N LYS A 208 42.46 12.15 -62.89
CA LYS A 208 41.53 13.03 -63.60
C LYS A 208 41.11 12.51 -64.99
N LYS A 209 41.68 11.41 -65.51
CA LYS A 209 41.27 10.76 -66.76
C LYS A 209 40.41 9.51 -66.54
N GLY A 210 40.25 9.06 -65.29
CA GLY A 210 39.52 7.85 -64.93
C GLY A 210 40.39 6.59 -64.78
N HIS A 211 41.72 6.68 -64.84
CA HIS A 211 42.62 5.57 -64.57
C HIS A 211 42.81 5.34 -63.07
N LEU A 212 43.04 4.10 -62.65
CA LEU A 212 43.29 3.77 -61.24
C LEU A 212 44.62 4.38 -60.74
N LEU A 213 44.59 5.11 -59.63
CA LEU A 213 45.80 5.58 -58.94
C LEU A 213 46.48 4.40 -58.25
N LYS A 214 47.48 3.80 -58.87
CA LYS A 214 48.28 2.69 -58.32
C LYS A 214 49.40 3.23 -57.41
N ASN A 215 49.76 2.51 -56.35
CA ASN A 215 50.88 2.78 -55.44
C ASN A 215 50.97 4.23 -54.89
N THR A 216 49.84 4.94 -54.84
CA THR A 216 49.74 6.38 -54.57
C THR A 216 49.32 6.62 -53.13
N GLY A 217 50.00 7.52 -52.42
CA GLY A 217 49.65 7.92 -51.04
C GLY A 217 48.40 8.80 -50.98
N VAL A 218 47.26 8.20 -50.63
CA VAL A 218 45.96 8.87 -50.44
C VAL A 218 45.71 9.15 -48.96
N LYS A 219 44.81 10.08 -48.64
CA LYS A 219 44.50 10.46 -47.24
C LYS A 219 43.10 10.03 -46.83
N PHE A 220 42.96 9.54 -45.60
CA PHE A 220 41.68 9.36 -44.91
C PHE A 220 41.66 10.25 -43.65
N LYS A 221 40.60 11.02 -43.43
CA LYS A 221 40.33 11.69 -42.15
C LYS A 221 39.22 10.93 -41.42
N LEU A 222 39.47 10.49 -40.19
CA LEU A 222 38.54 9.72 -39.36
C LEU A 222 38.59 10.29 -37.94
N LYS A 223 37.46 10.85 -37.48
CA LYS A 223 37.42 11.84 -36.39
C LYS A 223 38.38 13.01 -36.72
N SER A 224 39.17 13.47 -35.75
CA SER A 224 40.21 14.49 -35.93
C SER A 224 41.48 13.98 -36.66
N LYS A 225 41.79 12.67 -36.58
CA LYS A 225 43.06 12.11 -37.06
C LYS A 225 43.06 11.86 -38.58
N THR A 226 44.18 12.19 -39.22
CA THR A 226 44.41 11.93 -40.65
C THR A 226 45.43 10.80 -40.82
N TYR A 227 45.13 9.87 -41.73
CA TYR A 227 45.91 8.69 -42.05
C TYR A 227 46.36 8.75 -43.52
N SER A 228 47.64 8.48 -43.79
CA SER A 228 48.20 8.37 -45.14
C SER A 228 48.36 6.89 -45.50
N VAL A 229 47.80 6.47 -46.65
CA VAL A 229 47.75 5.05 -47.05
C VAL A 229 48.13 4.94 -48.54
N LYS A 230 48.98 3.98 -48.91
CA LYS A 230 49.27 3.70 -50.33
C LYS A 230 48.17 2.83 -50.94
N THR A 231 47.68 3.19 -52.13
CA THR A 231 46.79 2.34 -52.94
C THR A 231 47.54 1.15 -53.52
N ASN A 232 46.83 0.03 -53.77
CA ASN A 232 47.41 -1.18 -54.38
C ASN A 232 47.39 -1.14 -55.93
N LYS A 233 47.82 -2.24 -56.58
CA LYS A 233 47.79 -2.40 -58.06
C LYS A 233 46.39 -2.23 -58.71
N LYS A 234 45.31 -2.36 -57.93
CA LYS A 234 43.90 -2.16 -58.34
C LYS A 234 43.35 -0.78 -57.91
N GLY A 235 44.19 0.16 -57.48
CA GLY A 235 43.77 1.52 -57.09
C GLY A 235 43.01 1.62 -55.76
N VAL A 236 42.98 0.54 -54.97
CA VAL A 236 42.25 0.48 -53.69
C VAL A 236 43.21 0.76 -52.53
N ALA A 237 42.81 1.65 -51.62
CA ALA A 237 43.47 1.83 -50.31
C ALA A 237 42.63 1.17 -49.20
N LYS A 238 43.31 0.62 -48.19
CA LYS A 238 42.74 -0.11 -47.04
C LYS A 238 43.07 0.62 -45.75
N LEU A 239 42.07 0.96 -44.94
CA LEU A 239 42.26 1.52 -43.60
C LEU A 239 41.72 0.56 -42.55
N ALA A 240 42.56 0.12 -41.62
CA ALA A 240 42.12 -0.62 -40.45
C ALA A 240 41.28 0.30 -39.54
N ILE A 241 40.15 -0.21 -39.03
CA ILE A 241 39.24 0.54 -38.18
C ILE A 241 39.20 -0.15 -36.82
N ASP A 242 39.74 0.47 -35.79
CA ASP A 242 39.52 0.05 -34.41
C ASP A 242 39.00 1.23 -33.59
N LEU A 243 37.76 1.10 -33.13
CA LEU A 243 36.97 2.13 -32.46
C LEU A 243 35.91 1.43 -31.61
N LYS A 244 35.55 2.02 -30.45
CA LYS A 244 34.38 1.61 -29.65
C LYS A 244 33.07 1.77 -30.45
N PRO A 245 31.93 1.21 -29.98
CA PRO A 245 30.62 1.40 -30.60
C PRO A 245 30.25 2.87 -30.83
N GLY A 246 29.52 3.14 -31.90
CA GLY A 246 29.08 4.48 -32.29
C GLY A 246 29.00 4.68 -33.81
N LYS A 247 28.52 5.87 -34.21
CA LYS A 247 28.54 6.35 -35.60
C LYS A 247 29.68 7.36 -35.76
N TYR A 248 30.49 7.22 -36.81
CA TYR A 248 31.65 8.07 -37.08
C TYR A 248 31.71 8.49 -38.53
N SER A 249 32.14 9.72 -38.82
CA SER A 249 32.44 10.19 -40.17
C SER A 249 33.85 9.80 -40.60
N ILE A 250 33.98 9.35 -41.85
CA ILE A 250 35.25 9.15 -42.54
C ILE A 250 35.27 9.90 -43.88
N THR A 251 36.26 10.75 -44.10
CA THR A 251 36.48 11.45 -45.37
C THR A 251 37.65 10.82 -46.10
N SER A 252 37.41 10.32 -47.31
CA SER A 252 38.44 9.89 -48.25
C SER A 252 38.85 11.08 -49.12
N ALA A 253 40.15 11.36 -49.26
CA ALA A 253 40.67 12.51 -50.01
C ALA A 253 41.68 12.10 -51.09
N ASN A 254 41.46 12.57 -52.32
CA ASN A 254 42.28 12.26 -53.50
C ASN A 254 43.37 13.32 -53.71
N PRO A 255 44.68 12.97 -53.60
CA PRO A 255 45.77 13.93 -53.71
C PRO A 255 46.01 14.44 -55.13
N LYS A 256 45.50 13.75 -56.18
CA LYS A 256 45.72 14.11 -57.59
C LYS A 256 44.61 14.99 -58.16
N THR A 257 43.47 15.10 -57.49
CA THR A 257 42.33 15.95 -57.90
C THR A 257 41.86 16.93 -56.81
N SER A 258 42.37 16.79 -55.58
CA SER A 258 41.88 17.47 -54.37
C SER A 258 40.41 17.15 -54.03
N GLU A 259 39.81 16.11 -54.62
CA GLU A 259 38.45 15.69 -54.27
C GLU A 259 38.41 15.12 -52.86
N SER A 260 37.28 15.25 -52.18
CA SER A 260 37.02 14.60 -50.89
C SER A 260 35.57 14.12 -50.81
N VAL A 261 35.38 12.88 -50.37
CA VAL A 261 34.06 12.23 -50.22
C VAL A 261 33.95 11.68 -48.80
N THR A 262 32.88 12.04 -48.10
CA THR A 262 32.60 11.63 -46.72
C THR A 262 31.55 10.52 -46.66
N LYS A 263 31.76 9.56 -45.76
CA LYS A 263 30.91 8.40 -45.50
C LYS A 263 30.82 8.11 -44.00
N THR A 264 29.88 7.24 -43.61
CA THR A 264 29.64 6.86 -42.22
C THR A 264 30.17 5.45 -41.92
N ILE A 265 30.84 5.31 -40.78
CA ILE A 265 31.20 4.03 -40.17
C ILE A 265 30.34 3.83 -38.92
N THR A 266 29.56 2.76 -38.87
CA THR A 266 28.75 2.38 -37.71
C THR A 266 29.31 1.14 -37.03
N ILE A 267 29.95 1.33 -35.87
CA ILE A 267 30.41 0.22 -35.03
C ILE A 267 29.27 -0.18 -34.08
N LYS A 268 28.80 -1.42 -34.19
CA LYS A 268 27.74 -1.99 -33.35
C LYS A 268 28.31 -2.53 -32.03
N SER A 269 27.55 -2.39 -30.95
CA SER A 269 27.84 -3.00 -29.64
C SER A 269 27.81 -4.53 -29.69
N LEU A 270 28.58 -5.17 -28.80
CA LEU A 270 28.44 -6.61 -28.51
C LEU A 270 27.31 -6.90 -27.51
N ILE A 271 26.91 -5.88 -26.74
CA ILE A 271 25.83 -5.93 -25.76
C ILE A 271 24.54 -5.49 -26.44
N VAL A 272 23.49 -6.30 -26.39
CA VAL A 272 22.12 -5.99 -26.85
C VAL A 272 21.15 -6.25 -25.68
N THR A 273 20.42 -5.21 -25.29
CA THR A 273 19.60 -5.14 -24.06
C THR A 273 18.58 -4.01 -24.22
N SER A 274 17.53 -4.03 -23.41
CA SER A 274 16.46 -3.03 -23.35
C SER A 274 16.11 -2.72 -21.90
N ASP A 275 15.30 -1.69 -21.71
CA ASP A 275 14.69 -1.40 -20.41
C ASP A 275 13.70 -2.52 -20.03
N LEU A 276 13.41 -2.63 -18.73
CA LEU A 276 12.49 -3.62 -18.17
C LEU A 276 11.41 -2.90 -17.35
N THR A 277 10.15 -3.14 -17.68
CA THR A 277 9.01 -2.82 -16.82
C THR A 277 8.41 -4.13 -16.32
N MET A 278 8.18 -4.22 -15.02
CA MET A 278 7.64 -5.39 -14.33
C MET A 278 6.76 -4.95 -13.16
N ASN A 279 6.00 -5.86 -12.59
CA ASN A 279 5.27 -5.67 -11.34
C ASN A 279 6.08 -6.26 -10.17
N ASP A 280 5.90 -5.71 -8.97
CA ASP A 280 6.49 -6.25 -7.75
C ASP A 280 6.10 -7.73 -7.56
N GLY A 281 7.09 -8.56 -7.23
CA GLY A 281 6.93 -10.01 -7.04
C GLY A 281 6.65 -10.84 -8.30
N ASP A 282 6.58 -10.28 -9.52
CA ASP A 282 6.16 -11.04 -10.72
C ASP A 282 7.21 -12.05 -11.26
N GLY A 283 8.43 -12.01 -10.73
CA GLY A 283 9.52 -12.94 -11.09
C GLY A 283 10.29 -12.58 -12.37
N SER A 284 10.02 -11.42 -12.97
CA SER A 284 10.70 -10.93 -14.17
C SER A 284 12.23 -10.86 -14.03
N ARG A 285 12.90 -10.97 -15.18
CA ARG A 285 14.37 -11.11 -15.24
C ARG A 285 14.98 -10.16 -16.26
N PHE A 286 15.81 -9.23 -15.78
CA PHE A 286 16.61 -8.40 -16.67
C PHE A 286 17.55 -9.29 -17.48
N THR A 287 17.46 -9.19 -18.82
CA THR A 287 18.05 -10.15 -19.75
C THR A 287 18.85 -9.43 -20.82
N VAL A 288 20.14 -9.78 -20.93
CA VAL A 288 21.08 -9.20 -21.89
C VAL A 288 21.61 -10.26 -22.85
N LYS A 289 21.69 -9.92 -24.14
CA LYS A 289 22.28 -10.75 -25.18
C LYS A 289 23.67 -10.28 -25.54
N ILE A 290 24.65 -11.19 -25.46
CA ILE A 290 26.04 -10.96 -25.87
C ILE A 290 26.28 -11.58 -27.24
N LEU A 291 26.82 -10.76 -28.14
CA LEU A 291 27.24 -11.14 -29.48
C LEU A 291 28.77 -11.21 -29.57
N ASN A 292 29.27 -11.99 -30.52
CA ASN A 292 30.66 -11.97 -30.93
C ASN A 292 30.91 -10.87 -31.99
N SER A 293 32.16 -10.69 -32.39
CA SER A 293 32.57 -9.69 -33.40
C SER A 293 31.98 -9.93 -34.81
N TYR A 294 31.22 -10.99 -35.04
CA TYR A 294 30.47 -11.24 -36.28
C TYR A 294 28.95 -11.06 -36.12
N GLY A 295 28.47 -10.65 -34.93
CA GLY A 295 27.05 -10.48 -34.64
C GLY A 295 26.30 -11.77 -34.35
N LYS A 296 26.99 -12.91 -34.20
CA LYS A 296 26.39 -14.18 -33.75
C LYS A 296 26.40 -14.27 -32.22
N ALA A 297 25.54 -15.10 -31.65
CA ALA A 297 25.50 -15.40 -30.22
C ALA A 297 26.88 -15.80 -29.65
N SER A 298 27.16 -15.39 -28.42
CA SER A 298 28.42 -15.66 -27.71
C SER A 298 28.15 -16.41 -26.40
N PRO A 299 28.17 -17.75 -26.40
CA PRO A 299 27.86 -18.57 -25.21
C PRO A 299 29.01 -18.63 -24.20
N ASN A 300 28.69 -19.03 -22.96
CA ASN A 300 29.61 -19.24 -21.84
C ASN A 300 30.49 -18.02 -21.50
N LYS A 301 29.99 -16.81 -21.72
CA LYS A 301 30.67 -15.55 -21.37
C LYS A 301 30.16 -15.02 -20.04
N LYS A 302 31.07 -14.72 -19.11
CA LYS A 302 30.76 -13.93 -17.92
C LYS A 302 30.40 -12.51 -18.35
N VAL A 303 29.32 -11.97 -17.79
CA VAL A 303 28.85 -10.58 -17.99
C VAL A 303 28.71 -9.95 -16.62
N THR A 304 29.18 -8.72 -16.43
CA THR A 304 29.00 -8.00 -15.17
C THR A 304 27.77 -7.11 -15.28
N ILE A 305 26.84 -7.24 -14.34
CA ILE A 305 25.60 -6.44 -14.30
C ILE A 305 25.50 -5.78 -12.92
N LYS A 306 25.24 -4.49 -12.86
CA LYS A 306 25.17 -3.69 -11.62
C LYS A 306 23.84 -2.95 -11.55
N ALA A 307 23.08 -3.16 -10.48
CA ALA A 307 21.78 -2.51 -10.26
C ALA A 307 21.43 -2.50 -8.76
N ASN A 308 20.83 -1.41 -8.28
CA ASN A 308 20.39 -1.23 -6.89
C ASN A 308 21.46 -1.69 -5.86
N GLY A 309 22.67 -1.12 -5.95
CA GLY A 309 23.85 -1.49 -5.16
C GLY A 309 24.50 -2.84 -5.49
N ASN A 310 23.72 -3.81 -5.95
CA ASN A 310 24.14 -5.19 -6.19
C ASN A 310 24.96 -5.37 -7.47
N THR A 311 25.87 -6.35 -7.47
CA THR A 311 26.68 -6.74 -8.64
C THR A 311 26.53 -8.25 -8.92
N TYR A 312 26.01 -8.56 -10.10
CA TYR A 312 25.77 -9.91 -10.60
C TYR A 312 26.80 -10.28 -11.68
N THR A 313 27.21 -11.55 -11.76
CA THR A 313 28.17 -12.04 -12.78
C THR A 313 27.69 -13.26 -13.58
N PRO A 314 26.48 -13.24 -14.17
CA PRO A 314 25.93 -14.39 -14.91
C PRO A 314 26.80 -14.82 -16.11
N LYS A 315 26.68 -16.10 -16.49
CA LYS A 315 27.21 -16.65 -17.75
C LYS A 315 26.12 -16.66 -18.81
N THR A 316 26.49 -16.45 -20.08
CA THR A 316 25.56 -16.56 -21.21
C THR A 316 25.26 -18.00 -21.62
N ASP A 317 24.01 -18.27 -21.98
CA ASP A 317 23.50 -19.55 -22.49
C ASP A 317 23.92 -19.84 -23.95
N LYS A 318 23.41 -20.94 -24.52
CA LYS A 318 23.61 -21.31 -25.94
C LYS A 318 23.16 -20.24 -26.95
N ASN A 319 22.17 -19.41 -26.59
CA ASN A 319 21.65 -18.31 -27.40
C ASN A 319 22.41 -16.98 -27.18
N GLY A 320 23.40 -16.95 -26.28
CA GLY A 320 24.13 -15.76 -25.89
C GLY A 320 23.42 -14.88 -24.86
N LEU A 321 22.34 -15.38 -24.22
CA LEU A 321 21.54 -14.66 -23.23
C LEU A 321 22.06 -14.89 -21.81
N ALA A 322 22.15 -13.84 -21.02
CA ALA A 322 22.38 -13.88 -19.58
C ALA A 322 21.26 -13.12 -18.87
N SER A 323 20.66 -13.71 -17.84
CA SER A 323 19.46 -13.17 -17.17
C SER A 323 19.58 -13.21 -15.65
N VAL A 324 19.39 -12.06 -14.99
CA VAL A 324 19.40 -11.93 -13.52
C VAL A 324 17.95 -11.81 -13.00
N PRO A 325 17.63 -12.36 -11.82
CA PRO A 325 16.35 -12.04 -11.17
C PRO A 325 16.37 -10.56 -10.77
N ILE A 326 15.23 -9.90 -10.86
CA ILE A 326 15.02 -8.61 -10.23
C ILE A 326 14.04 -8.83 -9.07
N ASP A 327 14.49 -8.47 -7.87
CA ASP A 327 13.77 -8.59 -6.60
C ASP A 327 14.02 -7.27 -5.85
N PHE A 328 13.45 -6.21 -6.42
CA PHE A 328 13.52 -4.83 -5.92
C PHE A 328 12.09 -4.37 -5.60
N GLU A 329 11.95 -3.53 -4.57
CA GLU A 329 10.68 -2.88 -4.23
C GLU A 329 10.16 -2.00 -5.38
N ALA A 330 8.91 -1.55 -5.29
CA ALA A 330 8.32 -0.68 -6.31
C ALA A 330 9.08 0.64 -6.48
N GLY A 331 9.57 0.93 -7.68
CA GLY A 331 10.48 2.05 -7.91
C GLY A 331 11.08 2.11 -9.33
N LYS A 332 12.04 3.01 -9.51
CA LYS A 332 12.79 3.20 -10.77
C LYS A 332 14.28 3.09 -10.52
N TYR A 333 14.95 2.13 -11.16
CA TYR A 333 16.34 1.78 -10.92
C TYR A 333 17.18 1.87 -12.18
N GLY A 334 18.37 2.46 -12.08
CA GLY A 334 19.38 2.37 -13.14
C GLY A 334 20.11 1.03 -13.09
N ILE A 335 20.17 0.33 -14.23
CA ILE A 335 20.94 -0.91 -14.39
C ILE A 335 22.05 -0.72 -15.43
N THR A 336 23.28 -1.12 -15.08
CA THR A 336 24.46 -1.09 -15.93
C THR A 336 24.86 -2.50 -16.32
N THR A 337 25.10 -2.76 -17.61
CA THR A 337 25.80 -3.95 -18.08
C THR A 337 27.20 -3.61 -18.58
N GLU A 338 28.20 -4.38 -18.16
CA GLU A 338 29.60 -4.29 -18.55
C GLU A 338 30.09 -5.61 -19.16
N TYR A 339 30.65 -5.54 -20.36
CA TYR A 339 31.25 -6.69 -21.06
C TYR A 339 32.34 -6.22 -22.02
N ASP A 340 33.52 -6.86 -21.97
CA ASP A 340 34.62 -6.68 -22.93
C ASP A 340 35.07 -5.21 -23.16
N GLY A 341 35.05 -4.39 -22.09
CA GLY A 341 35.40 -2.97 -22.15
C GLY A 341 34.30 -2.05 -22.72
N LEU A 342 33.11 -2.59 -22.96
CA LEU A 342 31.88 -1.87 -23.28
C LEU A 342 31.01 -1.74 -22.02
N ARG A 343 30.27 -0.63 -21.94
CA ARG A 343 29.23 -0.37 -20.95
C ARG A 343 27.93 -0.05 -21.69
N ASN A 344 26.80 -0.52 -21.17
CA ASN A 344 25.46 -0.10 -21.56
C ASN A 344 24.62 0.15 -20.29
N THR A 345 23.59 0.97 -20.39
CA THR A 345 22.74 1.39 -19.27
C THR A 345 21.28 1.37 -19.69
N ASN A 346 20.45 0.73 -18.87
CA ASN A 346 19.00 0.65 -19.04
C ASN A 346 18.30 1.13 -17.74
N GLN A 347 16.98 1.30 -17.82
CA GLN A 347 16.11 1.48 -16.66
C GLN A 347 15.37 0.17 -16.34
N ILE A 348 15.12 -0.04 -15.04
CA ILE A 348 14.13 -0.97 -14.52
C ILE A 348 13.03 -0.14 -13.87
N ILE A 349 11.77 -0.45 -14.17
CA ILE A 349 10.59 0.10 -13.53
C ILE A 349 9.85 -1.07 -12.87
N VAL A 350 9.73 -1.03 -11.54
CA VAL A 350 8.92 -1.99 -10.76
C VAL A 350 7.64 -1.28 -10.34
N ASN A 351 6.50 -1.76 -10.82
CA ASN A 351 5.19 -1.22 -10.47
C ASN A 351 4.72 -1.82 -9.13
N LYS A 352 4.16 -0.97 -8.26
CA LYS A 352 3.54 -1.38 -7.01
C LYS A 352 2.28 -2.22 -7.28
N VAL A 353 2.21 -3.42 -6.70
CA VAL A 353 1.00 -4.26 -6.74
C VAL A 353 0.10 -3.89 -5.56
N ILE A 354 -1.18 -3.68 -5.84
CA ILE A 354 -2.21 -3.43 -4.83
C ILE A 354 -2.84 -4.77 -4.44
N LYS A 355 -2.84 -5.10 -3.15
CA LYS A 355 -3.52 -6.28 -2.60
C LYS A 355 -4.96 -5.91 -2.21
N HIS A 356 -5.91 -6.32 -3.05
CA HIS A 356 -7.33 -6.19 -2.78
C HIS A 356 -7.75 -7.19 -1.68
N THR A 357 -7.88 -6.69 -0.46
CA THR A 357 -8.30 -7.47 0.71
C THR A 357 -9.78 -7.22 0.99
N PRO A 358 -10.65 -8.25 0.92
CA PRO A 358 -12.04 -8.12 1.32
C PRO A 358 -12.15 -8.02 2.85
N PHE A 359 -13.01 -7.13 3.31
CA PHE A 359 -13.30 -6.92 4.72
C PHE A 359 -14.78 -6.59 4.98
N SER A 360 -15.26 -6.95 6.16
CA SER A 360 -16.56 -6.54 6.66
C SER A 360 -16.46 -5.99 8.09
N HIS A 361 -17.28 -4.98 8.39
CA HIS A 361 -17.59 -4.56 9.76
C HIS A 361 -19.06 -4.82 10.03
N ILE A 362 -19.37 -5.43 11.16
CA ILE A 362 -20.72 -5.87 11.50
C ILE A 362 -21.14 -5.21 12.81
N THR A 363 -22.24 -4.47 12.78
CA THR A 363 -22.89 -3.93 13.98
C THR A 363 -24.17 -4.74 14.26
N LEU A 364 -24.27 -5.26 15.48
CA LEU A 364 -25.40 -6.03 16.00
C LEU A 364 -26.18 -5.18 17.01
N ILE A 365 -27.34 -4.69 16.60
CA ILE A 365 -28.24 -3.85 17.40
C ILE A 365 -29.31 -4.76 18.01
N PRO A 366 -29.51 -4.79 19.35
CA PRO A 366 -30.52 -5.64 19.98
C PRO A 366 -31.92 -5.33 19.46
N ASN A 367 -32.63 -6.32 18.88
CA ASN A 367 -33.99 -6.11 18.36
C ASN A 367 -35.10 -6.26 19.41
N TYR A 368 -34.75 -6.12 20.69
CA TYR A 368 -35.64 -6.29 21.83
C TYR A 368 -35.18 -5.44 23.01
N VAL A 369 -36.10 -5.23 23.96
CA VAL A 369 -35.82 -4.68 25.29
C VAL A 369 -36.34 -5.62 26.36
N ASN A 370 -35.79 -5.50 27.57
CA ASN A 370 -36.27 -6.23 28.75
C ASN A 370 -36.92 -5.23 29.71
N VAL A 371 -38.09 -5.59 30.25
CA VAL A 371 -38.91 -4.72 31.12
C VAL A 371 -39.28 -5.48 32.39
N THR A 372 -39.14 -4.85 33.57
CA THR A 372 -39.62 -5.39 34.84
C THR A 372 -41.11 -5.12 35.02
N THR A 373 -41.81 -6.01 35.72
CA THR A 373 -43.20 -5.81 36.16
C THR A 373 -43.38 -6.26 37.61
N PRO A 374 -44.46 -5.84 38.31
CA PRO A 374 -44.75 -6.29 39.67
C PRO A 374 -44.77 -7.82 39.83
N TYR A 375 -45.26 -8.52 38.81
CA TYR A 375 -45.34 -9.98 38.78
C TYR A 375 -45.38 -10.51 37.34
N VAL A 376 -44.63 -11.59 37.08
CA VAL A 376 -44.69 -12.35 35.82
C VAL A 376 -45.11 -13.79 36.10
N PHE A 377 -46.20 -14.23 35.47
CA PHE A 377 -46.76 -15.55 35.70
C PHE A 377 -45.96 -16.65 34.99
N HIS A 378 -45.88 -17.82 35.62
CA HIS A 378 -45.35 -19.03 34.97
C HIS A 378 -46.08 -19.34 33.66
N ASN A 379 -45.36 -19.93 32.72
CA ASN A 379 -45.80 -20.28 31.35
C ASN A 379 -46.12 -19.08 30.43
N SER A 380 -45.71 -17.85 30.78
CA SER A 380 -45.69 -16.71 29.84
C SER A 380 -44.53 -16.87 28.85
N ALA A 381 -44.82 -17.00 27.55
CA ALA A 381 -43.82 -17.21 26.48
C ALA A 381 -42.80 -16.06 26.32
N TYR A 382 -43.07 -14.90 26.94
CA TYR A 382 -42.24 -13.70 26.92
C TYR A 382 -41.39 -13.53 28.21
N ALA A 383 -41.47 -14.45 29.17
CA ALA A 383 -40.82 -14.30 30.48
C ALA A 383 -39.33 -14.69 30.44
N LEU A 384 -38.47 -13.80 30.94
CA LEU A 384 -37.08 -14.09 31.30
C LEU A 384 -36.90 -14.37 32.80
N LYS A 385 -37.78 -13.81 33.65
CA LYS A 385 -37.86 -14.09 35.10
C LYS A 385 -39.33 -14.10 35.52
N THR A 386 -39.78 -15.20 36.12
CA THR A 386 -41.13 -15.35 36.70
C THR A 386 -41.16 -14.97 38.18
N GLY A 387 -42.35 -14.69 38.72
CA GLY A 387 -42.56 -14.29 40.11
C GLY A 387 -42.56 -12.76 40.29
N ILE A 388 -42.33 -12.32 41.53
CA ILE A 388 -42.25 -10.90 41.92
C ILE A 388 -41.01 -10.26 41.28
N ASP A 389 -41.14 -8.98 40.89
CA ASP A 389 -40.15 -8.22 40.10
C ASP A 389 -39.71 -9.00 38.85
N GLY A 390 -40.67 -9.65 38.20
CA GLY A 390 -40.43 -10.50 37.04
C GLY A 390 -40.01 -9.67 35.83
N ILE A 391 -39.33 -10.33 34.88
CA ILE A 391 -38.77 -9.68 33.69
C ILE A 391 -39.42 -10.28 32.45
N ILE A 392 -39.92 -9.40 31.58
CA ILE A 392 -40.52 -9.71 30.29
C ILE A 392 -39.59 -9.20 29.18
N ARG A 393 -39.42 -9.98 28.12
CA ARG A 393 -38.79 -9.54 26.88
C ARG A 393 -39.86 -9.02 25.91
N MET A 394 -39.62 -7.83 25.36
CA MET A 394 -40.49 -7.17 24.38
C MET A 394 -39.67 -6.90 23.12
N SER A 395 -40.17 -7.33 21.95
CA SER A 395 -39.54 -7.02 20.66
C SER A 395 -39.63 -5.52 20.38
N LYS A 396 -38.63 -4.93 19.73
CA LYS A 396 -38.69 -3.56 19.23
C LYS A 396 -39.22 -3.55 17.80
N ASN A 397 -40.07 -2.59 17.44
CA ASN A 397 -40.33 -2.24 16.05
C ASN A 397 -39.40 -1.09 15.65
N GLU A 398 -38.19 -1.45 15.19
CA GLU A 398 -37.18 -0.49 14.76
C GLU A 398 -37.27 -0.17 13.26
N ALA A 399 -36.87 1.06 12.92
CA ALA A 399 -36.69 1.54 11.57
C ALA A 399 -35.23 1.95 11.33
N TYR A 400 -34.74 1.70 10.11
CA TYR A 400 -33.36 1.95 9.70
C TYR A 400 -33.34 2.72 8.38
N THR A 401 -32.82 3.94 8.38
CA THR A 401 -32.60 4.73 7.17
C THR A 401 -31.16 4.54 6.70
N ILE A 402 -30.99 3.79 5.61
CA ILE A 402 -29.68 3.46 5.03
C ILE A 402 -29.42 4.39 3.84
N GLN A 403 -28.44 5.28 3.98
CA GLN A 403 -27.95 6.17 2.94
C GLN A 403 -26.60 5.67 2.40
N VAL A 404 -26.48 5.49 1.07
CA VAL A 404 -25.21 5.11 0.40
C VAL A 404 -24.73 6.15 -0.63
N SER A 405 -25.52 7.20 -0.87
CA SER A 405 -25.06 8.40 -1.59
C SER A 405 -25.83 9.62 -1.10
N GLU A 406 -25.37 10.83 -1.42
CA GLU A 406 -26.05 12.09 -1.10
C GLU A 406 -27.51 12.15 -1.59
N THR A 407 -27.87 11.35 -2.60
CA THR A 407 -29.19 11.33 -3.25
C THR A 407 -29.98 10.03 -3.09
N LYS A 408 -29.44 9.00 -2.43
CA LYS A 408 -30.10 7.69 -2.25
C LYS A 408 -30.09 7.24 -0.80
N GLY A 409 -31.25 7.33 -0.17
CA GLY A 409 -31.60 6.71 1.10
C GLY A 409 -32.72 5.67 0.92
N TYR A 410 -32.73 4.65 1.76
CA TYR A 410 -33.74 3.58 1.80
C TYR A 410 -34.20 3.36 3.24
N LEU A 411 -35.52 3.33 3.46
CA LEU A 411 -36.11 3.07 4.77
C LEU A 411 -36.46 1.58 4.91
N PHE A 412 -35.90 0.93 5.92
CA PHE A 412 -36.19 -0.45 6.29
C PHE A 412 -36.91 -0.50 7.64
N THR A 413 -37.76 -1.51 7.83
CA THR A 413 -38.49 -1.75 9.09
C THR A 413 -38.45 -3.24 9.45
N GLN A 414 -38.46 -3.58 10.75
CA GLN A 414 -38.50 -4.99 11.15
C GLN A 414 -39.84 -5.66 10.80
N ALA A 415 -40.94 -4.91 10.94
CA ALA A 415 -42.31 -5.31 10.65
C ALA A 415 -43.10 -4.16 10.00
N GLN A 416 -44.28 -4.45 9.45
CA GLN A 416 -45.17 -3.45 8.84
C GLN A 416 -45.61 -2.38 9.86
N ILE A 417 -45.12 -1.15 9.70
CA ILE A 417 -45.56 0.00 10.52
C ILE A 417 -46.69 0.75 9.78
N PRO A 418 -47.89 0.93 10.39
CA PRO A 418 -48.99 1.64 9.73
C PRO A 418 -48.62 3.08 9.34
N GLY A 419 -48.86 3.45 8.08
CA GLY A 419 -48.56 4.77 7.54
C GLY A 419 -47.11 5.01 7.11
N VAL A 420 -46.22 4.02 7.24
CA VAL A 420 -44.79 4.14 6.88
C VAL A 420 -44.47 3.25 5.67
N ASP A 421 -44.23 3.88 4.51
CA ASP A 421 -43.73 3.18 3.32
C ASP A 421 -42.26 2.78 3.54
N SER A 422 -41.97 1.47 3.51
CA SER A 422 -40.68 0.92 3.93
C SER A 422 -40.46 -0.50 3.43
N ILE A 423 -39.18 -0.89 3.30
CA ILE A 423 -38.78 -2.26 2.98
C ILE A 423 -38.76 -3.09 4.26
N ILE A 424 -39.73 -4.00 4.42
CA ILE A 424 -39.78 -4.92 5.56
C ILE A 424 -38.64 -5.93 5.45
N ILE A 425 -37.79 -6.00 6.48
CA ILE A 425 -36.63 -6.89 6.55
C ILE A 425 -37.07 -8.37 6.63
N GLY A 426 -37.93 -8.67 7.61
CA GLY A 426 -38.45 -10.02 7.84
C GLY A 426 -37.37 -11.10 7.85
N TYR A 427 -37.59 -12.17 7.07
CA TYR A 427 -36.67 -13.31 6.93
C TYR A 427 -35.68 -13.18 5.76
N ARG A 428 -35.45 -11.97 5.24
CA ARG A 428 -34.53 -11.72 4.12
C ARG A 428 -33.29 -10.96 4.59
N THR A 429 -32.19 -11.16 3.85
CA THR A 429 -31.08 -10.22 3.83
C THR A 429 -31.28 -9.27 2.64
N HIS A 430 -31.00 -7.99 2.86
CA HIS A 430 -31.03 -6.96 1.81
C HIS A 430 -29.64 -6.35 1.68
N LEU A 431 -29.08 -6.35 0.47
CA LEU A 431 -27.86 -5.65 0.10
C LEU A 431 -28.21 -4.31 -0.56
N ILE A 432 -27.60 -3.24 -0.07
CA ILE A 432 -27.67 -1.87 -0.58
C ILE A 432 -26.27 -1.52 -1.13
N PRO A 433 -26.02 -1.69 -2.44
CA PRO A 433 -24.70 -1.52 -3.03
C PRO A 433 -24.22 -0.06 -3.03
N PHE A 434 -22.90 0.17 -2.81
CA PHE A 434 -22.32 1.52 -2.85
C PHE A 434 -22.31 2.17 -4.25
N ASP A 435 -22.44 1.37 -5.31
CA ASP A 435 -22.63 1.89 -6.69
C ASP A 435 -24.03 2.48 -6.93
N GLY A 436 -24.95 2.32 -5.96
CA GLY A 436 -26.33 2.78 -6.06
C GLY A 436 -27.19 2.02 -7.07
N SER A 437 -26.80 0.80 -7.48
CA SER A 437 -27.55 -0.07 -8.42
C SER A 437 -28.90 -0.60 -7.89
N GLY A 438 -29.30 -0.20 -6.68
CA GLY A 438 -30.59 -0.54 -6.06
C GLY A 438 -30.52 -1.73 -5.10
N VAL A 439 -31.51 -1.83 -4.22
CA VAL A 439 -31.58 -2.85 -3.17
C VAL A 439 -31.79 -4.24 -3.77
N LYS A 440 -30.93 -5.19 -3.42
CA LYS A 440 -30.97 -6.60 -3.84
C LYS A 440 -31.35 -7.44 -2.63
N SER A 441 -32.34 -8.33 -2.74
CA SER A 441 -32.95 -9.01 -1.59
C SER A 441 -33.02 -10.52 -1.81
N ASP A 442 -32.58 -11.32 -0.83
CA ASP A 442 -32.59 -12.78 -0.90
C ASP A 442 -32.82 -13.39 0.51
N TYR A 443 -33.32 -14.61 0.57
CA TYR A 443 -33.36 -15.39 1.82
C TYR A 443 -31.99 -16.01 2.14
N ASN A 444 -31.18 -16.29 1.12
CA ASN A 444 -29.82 -16.79 1.29
C ASN A 444 -28.79 -15.67 1.12
N ARG A 445 -28.24 -15.19 2.25
CA ARG A 445 -27.14 -14.20 2.31
C ARG A 445 -25.96 -14.54 1.39
N ALA A 446 -25.68 -15.81 1.12
CA ALA A 446 -24.59 -16.23 0.24
C ALA A 446 -24.78 -15.80 -1.23
N ASN A 447 -26.02 -15.57 -1.68
CA ASN A 447 -26.32 -15.12 -3.05
C ASN A 447 -26.00 -13.62 -3.25
N LEU A 448 -26.03 -12.82 -2.19
CA LEU A 448 -25.82 -11.37 -2.24
C LEU A 448 -24.32 -11.06 -2.30
N LYS A 449 -23.79 -10.84 -3.51
CA LYS A 449 -22.38 -10.49 -3.77
C LYS A 449 -22.19 -8.99 -4.09
N GLY A 450 -20.97 -8.50 -3.88
CA GLY A 450 -20.57 -7.10 -4.13
C GLY A 450 -20.55 -6.21 -2.89
N ASP A 451 -19.91 -5.06 -2.99
CA ASP A 451 -19.69 -4.13 -1.88
C ASP A 451 -20.94 -3.28 -1.59
N GLY A 452 -21.22 -3.03 -0.31
CA GLY A 452 -22.43 -2.33 0.13
C GLY A 452 -22.71 -2.48 1.63
N ILE A 453 -23.85 -1.96 2.06
CA ILE A 453 -24.44 -2.32 3.36
C ILE A 453 -25.34 -3.54 3.18
N LEU A 454 -25.27 -4.53 4.06
CA LEU A 454 -26.28 -5.57 4.19
C LEU A 454 -27.07 -5.36 5.49
N ILE A 455 -28.38 -5.53 5.44
CA ILE A 455 -29.27 -5.54 6.61
C ILE A 455 -30.06 -6.86 6.66
N SER A 456 -30.17 -7.44 7.85
CA SER A 456 -31.02 -8.61 8.14
C SER A 456 -31.41 -8.64 9.62
N SER A 457 -32.49 -9.35 9.97
CA SER A 457 -32.90 -9.53 11.37
C SER A 457 -32.80 -10.99 11.81
N GLY A 458 -32.24 -11.21 13.00
CA GLY A 458 -32.08 -12.53 13.63
C GLY A 458 -32.81 -12.62 14.97
N VAL A 459 -32.58 -13.70 15.72
CA VAL A 459 -33.34 -14.00 16.95
C VAL A 459 -33.15 -12.97 18.07
N ASN A 460 -32.01 -12.27 18.12
CA ASN A 460 -31.65 -11.33 19.20
C ASN A 460 -31.18 -9.95 18.70
N TYR A 461 -30.90 -9.82 17.41
CA TYR A 461 -30.25 -8.63 16.85
C TYR A 461 -30.76 -8.36 15.43
N THR A 462 -30.83 -7.09 15.05
CA THR A 462 -30.71 -6.69 13.64
C THR A 462 -29.23 -6.49 13.34
N GLU A 463 -28.77 -7.10 12.25
CA GLU A 463 -27.39 -7.07 11.79
C GLU A 463 -27.24 -6.06 10.66
N ILE A 464 -26.28 -5.14 10.81
CA ILE A 464 -25.82 -4.20 9.79
C ILE A 464 -24.37 -4.57 9.42
N GLU A 465 -24.16 -5.16 8.25
CA GLU A 465 -22.82 -5.45 7.71
C GLU A 465 -22.41 -4.36 6.70
N TYR A 466 -21.38 -3.59 6.99
CA TYR A 466 -20.61 -2.90 5.97
C TYR A 466 -19.65 -3.90 5.33
N ARG A 467 -19.71 -4.09 4.00
CA ARG A 467 -18.82 -5.00 3.26
C ARG A 467 -18.14 -4.28 2.11
N SER A 468 -16.81 -4.37 2.04
CA SER A 468 -15.99 -3.69 1.04
C SER A 468 -14.69 -4.46 0.74
N THR A 469 -13.87 -3.92 -0.16
CA THR A 469 -12.54 -4.40 -0.50
C THR A 469 -11.53 -3.25 -0.46
N SER A 470 -10.28 -3.50 -0.03
CA SER A 470 -9.24 -2.47 -0.03
C SER A 470 -8.80 -2.07 -1.45
N ASN A 471 -8.50 -0.79 -1.62
CA ASN A 471 -8.09 -0.13 -2.86
C ASN A 471 -6.66 0.46 -2.77
N GLU A 472 -6.13 0.66 -1.57
CA GLU A 472 -4.71 0.93 -1.29
C GLU A 472 -4.08 -0.25 -0.52
N ASN A 473 -2.75 -0.32 -0.47
CA ASN A 473 -2.04 -1.31 0.38
C ASN A 473 -2.02 -0.90 1.87
N THR A 474 -2.31 0.36 2.16
CA THR A 474 -2.56 0.89 3.51
C THR A 474 -3.89 1.61 3.41
N GLU A 475 -4.95 1.00 3.92
CA GLU A 475 -6.33 1.50 3.81
C GLU A 475 -6.79 2.04 5.17
N LEU A 476 -7.42 3.22 5.16
CA LEU A 476 -8.19 3.70 6.30
C LEU A 476 -9.64 3.25 6.15
N PHE A 477 -10.12 2.41 7.06
CA PHE A 477 -11.54 2.16 7.25
C PHE A 477 -11.97 2.67 8.62
N GLY A 478 -13.15 3.26 8.75
CA GLY A 478 -13.61 3.81 10.02
C GLY A 478 -15.11 3.76 10.20
N VAL A 479 -15.53 3.61 11.44
CA VAL A 479 -16.92 3.66 11.89
C VAL A 479 -16.99 4.61 13.07
N TYR A 480 -17.98 5.49 13.09
CA TYR A 480 -18.36 6.20 14.31
C TYR A 480 -19.89 6.22 14.45
N MET A 481 -20.37 6.35 15.67
CA MET A 481 -21.80 6.37 16.02
C MET A 481 -22.13 7.68 16.70
N ASP A 482 -23.02 8.47 16.10
CA ASP A 482 -23.42 9.79 16.58
C ASP A 482 -24.93 9.99 16.71
N ARG A 483 -25.34 10.66 17.79
CA ARG A 483 -26.74 10.99 18.10
C ARG A 483 -27.42 11.68 16.92
N GLY A 484 -28.46 11.04 16.40
CA GLY A 484 -29.30 11.56 15.33
C GLY A 484 -30.42 12.49 15.82
N LEU A 485 -31.30 12.85 14.89
CA LEU A 485 -32.53 13.60 15.19
C LEU A 485 -33.52 12.72 15.98
N GLU A 486 -34.44 13.36 16.70
CA GLU A 486 -35.62 12.71 17.31
C GLU A 486 -35.33 11.50 18.24
N SER A 487 -34.12 11.42 18.80
CA SER A 487 -33.63 10.31 19.66
C SER A 487 -33.28 9.02 18.90
N SER A 488 -32.90 9.16 17.64
CA SER A 488 -32.21 8.13 16.86
C SER A 488 -30.69 8.14 17.10
N GLU A 489 -30.01 7.07 16.69
CA GLU A 489 -28.54 6.99 16.62
C GLU A 489 -28.10 6.78 15.16
N THR A 490 -26.92 7.26 14.78
CA THR A 490 -26.43 7.22 13.39
C THR A 490 -25.07 6.56 13.29
N ILE A 491 -24.98 5.42 12.61
CA ILE A 491 -23.70 4.78 12.27
C ILE A 491 -23.18 5.39 10.97
N THR A 492 -22.04 6.08 11.02
CA THR A 492 -21.37 6.65 9.85
C THR A 492 -20.15 5.80 9.46
N TYR A 493 -20.17 5.24 8.25
CA TYR A 493 -19.10 4.41 7.69
C TYR A 493 -18.20 5.20 6.74
N ILE A 494 -16.89 5.08 6.92
CA ILE A 494 -15.84 5.83 6.22
C ILE A 494 -14.85 4.87 5.56
N GLN A 495 -14.48 5.14 4.30
CA GLN A 495 -13.32 4.52 3.66
C GLN A 495 -12.44 5.61 3.04
N ASN A 496 -11.19 5.69 3.49
CA ASN A 496 -10.28 6.83 3.30
C ASN A 496 -10.99 8.16 3.62
N ASN A 497 -10.95 9.16 2.74
CA ASN A 497 -11.57 10.48 2.99
C ASN A 497 -13.08 10.55 2.69
N LYS A 498 -13.73 9.43 2.33
CA LYS A 498 -15.13 9.38 1.90
C LYS A 498 -16.02 8.76 2.96
N ILE A 499 -17.17 9.38 3.22
CA ILE A 499 -18.29 8.69 3.86
C ILE A 499 -18.89 7.79 2.79
N MET A 500 -18.93 6.49 3.07
CA MET A 500 -19.42 5.45 2.15
C MET A 500 -20.87 5.08 2.43
N ALA A 501 -21.29 5.17 3.70
CA ALA A 501 -22.68 5.01 4.10
C ALA A 501 -23.00 5.73 5.42
N LYS A 502 -24.29 5.97 5.63
CA LYS A 502 -24.87 6.27 6.95
C LYS A 502 -26.05 5.34 7.21
N VAL A 503 -26.17 4.86 8.44
CA VAL A 503 -27.30 4.04 8.91
C VAL A 503 -27.87 4.69 10.17
N ASN A 504 -28.93 5.46 10.00
CA ASN A 504 -29.68 6.04 11.11
C ASN A 504 -30.75 5.06 11.59
N PHE A 505 -30.90 4.86 12.90
CA PHE A 505 -31.87 3.91 13.44
C PHE A 505 -32.54 4.39 14.74
N TYR A 506 -33.79 3.97 14.94
CA TYR A 506 -34.58 4.26 16.13
C TYR A 506 -35.69 3.22 16.34
N THR A 507 -36.21 3.15 17.56
CA THR A 507 -37.39 2.36 17.92
C THR A 507 -38.65 3.22 17.79
N TYR A 508 -39.63 2.79 16.99
CA TYR A 508 -40.94 3.45 16.90
C TYR A 508 -41.84 3.10 18.09
N ASN A 509 -41.95 1.80 18.39
CA ASN A 509 -42.73 1.23 19.50
C ASN A 509 -42.27 -0.23 19.75
N TYR A 510 -43.00 -0.97 20.57
CA TYR A 510 -42.64 -2.30 21.05
C TYR A 510 -43.78 -3.32 20.87
N ASP A 511 -43.45 -4.62 20.81
CA ASP A 511 -44.45 -5.68 21.05
C ASP A 511 -44.74 -5.75 22.56
N GLU A 512 -45.87 -5.17 22.93
CA GLU A 512 -46.35 -5.09 24.31
C GLU A 512 -47.18 -6.30 24.75
N ILE A 513 -47.51 -7.28 23.88
CA ILE A 513 -48.51 -8.32 24.17
C ILE A 513 -48.16 -9.11 25.44
N GLY A 514 -46.90 -9.49 25.61
CA GLY A 514 -46.42 -10.18 26.81
C GLY A 514 -46.54 -9.34 28.09
N LEU A 515 -46.31 -8.03 28.01
CA LEU A 515 -46.46 -7.09 29.10
C LEU A 515 -47.95 -6.90 29.47
N GLN A 516 -48.78 -6.61 28.48
CA GLN A 516 -50.21 -6.38 28.63
C GLN A 516 -50.92 -7.60 29.25
N TYR A 517 -50.56 -8.82 28.83
CA TYR A 517 -51.10 -10.06 29.44
C TYR A 517 -50.78 -10.17 30.94
N ASN A 518 -49.52 -9.96 31.34
CA ASN A 518 -49.11 -10.10 32.74
C ASN A 518 -49.71 -8.99 33.62
N LEU A 519 -49.77 -7.75 33.13
CA LEU A 519 -50.41 -6.63 33.83
C LEU A 519 -51.93 -6.84 33.99
N ALA A 520 -52.64 -7.21 32.91
CA ALA A 520 -54.09 -7.48 32.99
C ALA A 520 -54.39 -8.56 34.04
N LYS A 521 -53.63 -9.67 34.02
CA LYS A 521 -53.79 -10.79 34.94
C LYS A 521 -53.42 -10.44 36.40
N TYR A 522 -52.43 -9.56 36.61
CA TYR A 522 -52.05 -9.10 37.96
C TYR A 522 -53.06 -8.10 38.55
N TYR A 523 -53.58 -7.17 37.74
CA TYR A 523 -54.52 -6.13 38.18
C TYR A 523 -56.00 -6.51 38.04
N GLY A 524 -56.32 -7.77 37.67
CA GLY A 524 -57.69 -8.26 37.53
C GLY A 524 -58.49 -7.60 36.39
N LYS A 525 -57.82 -7.23 35.30
CA LYS A 525 -58.41 -6.58 34.11
C LYS A 525 -58.48 -7.57 32.94
N SER A 526 -59.20 -7.19 31.88
CA SER A 526 -59.18 -7.93 30.61
C SER A 526 -58.00 -7.46 29.74
N LEU A 527 -57.47 -8.33 28.88
CA LEU A 527 -56.54 -7.89 27.82
C LEU A 527 -57.21 -6.87 26.88
N TYR A 528 -58.54 -6.98 26.69
CA TYR A 528 -59.33 -6.05 25.89
C TYR A 528 -59.36 -4.62 26.45
N ASP A 529 -59.08 -4.42 27.75
CA ASP A 529 -59.06 -3.09 28.36
C ASP A 529 -58.01 -2.15 27.76
N PHE A 530 -56.87 -2.69 27.28
CA PHE A 530 -55.81 -1.91 26.63
C PHE A 530 -56.24 -1.21 25.34
N ASN A 531 -57.35 -1.63 24.71
CA ASN A 531 -57.87 -0.98 23.51
C ASN A 531 -58.46 0.42 23.79
N TYR A 532 -58.93 0.68 25.02
CA TYR A 532 -59.62 1.94 25.37
C TYR A 532 -59.12 2.63 26.64
N LYS A 533 -58.52 1.92 27.61
CA LYS A 533 -57.89 2.49 28.82
C LYS A 533 -56.41 2.75 28.63
N SER A 534 -55.86 3.65 29.43
CA SER A 534 -54.43 3.86 29.61
C SER A 534 -53.80 2.82 30.56
N TYR A 535 -52.47 2.69 30.49
CA TYR A 535 -51.66 1.94 31.45
C TYR A 535 -51.85 2.43 32.90
N ALA A 536 -52.13 3.72 33.11
CA ALA A 536 -52.42 4.27 34.42
C ALA A 536 -53.75 3.71 35.00
N GLU A 537 -54.83 3.73 34.23
CA GLU A 537 -56.13 3.16 34.64
C GLU A 537 -56.09 1.64 34.86
N ILE A 538 -55.23 0.94 34.11
CA ILE A 538 -55.04 -0.51 34.21
C ILE A 538 -54.20 -0.87 35.43
N THR A 539 -53.12 -0.13 35.72
CA THR A 539 -52.23 -0.39 36.86
C THR A 539 -52.63 0.31 38.16
N ASN A 540 -53.82 0.93 38.21
CA ASN A 540 -54.30 1.75 39.32
C ASN A 540 -53.28 2.86 39.71
N ASN A 541 -52.78 3.58 38.70
CA ASN A 541 -51.75 4.62 38.76
C ASN A 541 -50.33 4.17 39.18
N ASN A 542 -50.04 2.86 39.16
CA ASN A 542 -48.75 2.30 39.59
C ASN A 542 -47.79 1.99 38.42
N THR A 543 -47.80 2.83 37.38
CA THR A 543 -46.98 2.65 36.15
C THR A 543 -45.48 2.69 36.42
N ASN A 544 -45.03 3.34 37.49
CA ASN A 544 -43.62 3.42 37.92
C ASN A 544 -42.97 2.06 38.26
N THR A 545 -43.77 0.98 38.35
CA THR A 545 -43.29 -0.40 38.46
C THR A 545 -42.82 -1.01 37.14
N ILE A 546 -43.20 -0.40 36.01
CA ILE A 546 -42.83 -0.82 34.66
C ILE A 546 -41.56 -0.05 34.28
N LYS A 547 -40.42 -0.76 34.22
CA LYS A 547 -39.08 -0.16 34.07
C LYS A 547 -38.24 -0.95 33.08
N PHE A 548 -37.31 -0.29 32.39
CA PHE A 548 -36.30 -0.99 31.59
C PHE A 548 -35.37 -1.78 32.51
N ALA A 549 -35.36 -3.11 32.39
CA ALA A 549 -34.72 -4.01 33.34
C ALA A 549 -33.18 -3.91 33.38
N LYS A 550 -32.56 -3.26 32.39
CA LYS A 550 -31.12 -3.00 32.34
C LYS A 550 -30.70 -1.78 33.17
N THR A 551 -31.49 -0.70 33.14
CA THR A 551 -31.11 0.61 33.70
C THR A 551 -31.89 0.95 34.97
N GLY A 552 -33.08 0.37 35.15
CA GLY A 552 -33.99 0.67 36.26
C GLY A 552 -34.88 1.90 36.03
N ASP A 553 -34.76 2.56 34.88
CA ASP A 553 -35.56 3.72 34.50
C ASP A 553 -37.02 3.35 34.23
N PRO A 554 -38.00 4.17 34.65
CA PRO A 554 -39.39 4.01 34.22
C PRO A 554 -39.51 4.02 32.69
N VAL A 555 -40.40 3.20 32.14
CA VAL A 555 -40.73 3.31 30.72
C VAL A 555 -41.57 4.57 30.46
N THR A 556 -41.31 5.26 29.36
CA THR A 556 -42.11 6.42 28.93
C THR A 556 -43.35 5.94 28.16
N PHE A 557 -44.47 6.65 28.33
CA PHE A 557 -45.75 6.33 27.67
C PHE A 557 -46.15 7.42 26.68
N SER A 558 -46.96 7.06 25.67
CA SER A 558 -47.53 8.01 24.71
C SER A 558 -48.40 9.06 25.42
N TYR A 559 -48.70 10.17 24.73
CA TYR A 559 -49.49 11.29 25.29
C TYR A 559 -50.85 10.87 25.91
N PHE A 560 -51.48 9.82 25.38
CA PHE A 560 -52.73 9.26 25.91
C PHE A 560 -52.53 8.10 26.91
N GLY A 561 -51.29 7.75 27.25
CA GLY A 561 -50.93 6.69 28.19
C GLY A 561 -51.24 5.27 27.70
N LYS A 562 -51.45 5.05 26.39
CA LYS A 562 -51.96 3.77 25.83
C LYS A 562 -50.90 2.83 25.26
N SER A 563 -49.67 3.30 25.13
CA SER A 563 -48.54 2.54 24.59
C SER A 563 -47.24 3.06 25.20
N ILE A 564 -46.20 2.24 25.18
CA ILE A 564 -44.84 2.62 25.54
C ILE A 564 -44.18 3.29 24.33
N VAL A 565 -43.53 4.42 24.55
CA VAL A 565 -42.81 5.20 23.52
C VAL A 565 -41.51 5.74 24.09
N GLY A 566 -40.58 6.09 23.21
CA GLY A 566 -39.33 6.72 23.59
C GLY A 566 -38.16 5.74 23.74
N TYR A 567 -37.06 6.31 24.22
CA TYR A 567 -35.70 5.81 24.06
C TYR A 567 -35.16 5.13 25.32
N LEU A 568 -34.15 4.28 25.13
CA LEU A 568 -33.33 3.75 26.20
C LEU A 568 -32.30 4.82 26.63
N SER A 569 -32.05 4.96 27.92
CA SER A 569 -30.91 5.75 28.43
C SER A 569 -29.57 5.07 28.19
N ARG A 570 -29.56 3.73 28.00
CA ARG A 570 -28.37 2.93 27.72
C ARG A 570 -28.69 1.61 26.99
N GLU A 571 -28.19 1.43 25.78
CA GLU A 571 -28.16 0.13 25.07
C GLU A 571 -26.72 -0.44 25.01
N ASP A 572 -26.57 -1.76 24.93
CA ASP A 572 -25.27 -2.39 24.62
C ASP A 572 -25.40 -3.10 23.28
N ILE A 573 -24.55 -2.70 22.33
CA ILE A 573 -24.44 -3.28 21.00
C ILE A 573 -23.20 -4.17 20.92
N LYS A 574 -23.06 -4.93 19.84
CA LYS A 574 -21.78 -5.56 19.49
C LYS A 574 -21.28 -5.07 18.14
N THR A 575 -19.98 -4.86 18.05
CA THR A 575 -19.26 -4.63 16.80
C THR A 575 -18.34 -5.81 16.51
N ARG A 576 -18.15 -6.15 15.24
CA ARG A 576 -17.17 -7.15 14.78
C ARG A 576 -16.42 -6.68 13.56
N LEU A 577 -15.18 -7.16 13.40
CA LEU A 577 -14.39 -6.99 12.18
C LEU A 577 -14.01 -8.34 11.60
N VAL A 578 -14.25 -8.51 10.29
CA VAL A 578 -13.90 -9.70 9.53
C VAL A 578 -12.92 -9.32 8.42
N ILE A 579 -11.72 -9.90 8.40
CA ILE A 579 -10.67 -9.66 7.39
C ILE A 579 -10.41 -10.98 6.65
N ASN A 580 -10.47 -10.98 5.31
CA ASN A 580 -10.30 -12.20 4.49
C ASN A 580 -11.23 -13.39 4.88
N GLY A 581 -12.34 -13.13 5.58
CA GLY A 581 -13.25 -14.16 6.10
C GLY A 581 -12.91 -14.71 7.50
N ILE A 582 -11.89 -14.15 8.17
CA ILE A 582 -11.53 -14.46 9.56
C ILE A 582 -12.09 -13.35 10.46
N GLU A 583 -12.78 -13.70 11.55
CA GLU A 583 -13.20 -12.74 12.58
C GLU A 583 -11.98 -12.35 13.44
N GLU A 584 -11.50 -11.11 13.27
CA GLU A 584 -10.32 -10.57 13.97
C GLU A 584 -10.71 -9.88 15.29
N LEU A 585 -11.99 -9.55 15.45
CA LEU A 585 -12.54 -8.82 16.60
C LEU A 585 -14.06 -9.10 16.77
N GLU A 586 -14.48 -9.37 18.01
CA GLU A 586 -15.80 -8.99 18.53
C GLU A 586 -15.57 -8.07 19.73
N LYS A 587 -16.24 -6.92 19.78
CA LYS A 587 -16.20 -5.97 20.90
C LYS A 587 -17.60 -5.48 21.27
N PRO A 588 -18.01 -5.55 22.55
CA PRO A 588 -19.18 -4.84 23.05
C PRO A 588 -18.89 -3.33 23.13
N GLU A 589 -19.90 -2.53 22.83
CA GLU A 589 -19.89 -1.07 23.01
C GLU A 589 -21.24 -0.63 23.62
N THR A 590 -21.24 0.47 24.36
CA THR A 590 -22.45 1.05 24.95
C THR A 590 -22.88 2.28 24.16
N LEU A 591 -24.17 2.37 23.84
CA LEU A 591 -24.83 3.58 23.36
C LEU A 591 -25.64 4.21 24.51
N SER A 592 -25.72 5.53 24.54
CA SER A 592 -26.63 6.31 25.40
C SER A 592 -27.60 7.19 24.61
N TYR A 593 -27.59 7.14 23.26
CA TYR A 593 -28.39 8.02 22.39
C TYR A 593 -28.12 9.52 22.66
N GLY A 594 -26.90 9.81 23.11
CA GLY A 594 -26.45 11.09 23.62
C GLY A 594 -27.26 11.64 24.79
N LEU A 595 -27.55 10.78 25.78
CA LEU A 595 -28.26 11.11 27.03
C LEU A 595 -27.40 10.96 28.30
N SER A 596 -26.24 10.28 28.21
CA SER A 596 -25.30 10.18 29.34
C SER A 596 -24.64 11.53 29.63
N ASP A 597 -24.34 11.82 30.90
CA ASP A 597 -23.43 12.92 31.27
C ASP A 597 -22.01 12.74 30.68
N LYS A 598 -21.65 11.49 30.32
CA LYS A 598 -20.42 11.16 29.57
C LYS A 598 -20.56 11.41 28.06
N TYR A 599 -21.75 11.69 27.54
CA TYR A 599 -21.93 12.17 26.16
C TYR A 599 -21.50 13.64 26.08
N LYS A 600 -20.19 13.85 25.99
CA LYS A 600 -19.60 15.18 25.89
C LYS A 600 -20.08 15.78 24.57
N ALA A 601 -20.83 16.88 24.60
CA ALA A 601 -21.32 17.56 23.39
C ALA A 601 -20.17 17.99 22.44
N ASN A 602 -18.94 18.07 22.95
CA ASN A 602 -17.70 18.33 22.22
C ASN A 602 -17.11 17.10 21.49
N LEU A 603 -17.59 15.87 21.77
CA LEU A 603 -17.20 14.63 21.05
C LEU A 603 -17.95 14.48 19.74
N GLY A 604 -19.26 14.71 19.73
CA GLY A 604 -20.10 14.44 18.56
C GLY A 604 -20.11 12.98 18.09
N PHE A 605 -19.78 12.02 18.97
CA PHE A 605 -19.95 10.57 18.80
C PHE A 605 -19.92 9.86 20.17
N GLU A 606 -20.58 8.71 20.28
CA GLU A 606 -20.54 7.83 21.47
C GLU A 606 -19.46 6.74 21.35
N VAL A 607 -19.24 6.27 20.11
CA VAL A 607 -18.32 5.19 19.74
C VAL A 607 -17.59 5.60 18.48
N LEU A 608 -16.28 5.36 18.42
CA LEU A 608 -15.44 5.55 17.25
C LEU A 608 -14.41 4.42 17.15
N GLN A 609 -14.31 3.82 15.97
CA GLN A 609 -13.41 2.72 15.65
C GLN A 609 -12.72 3.00 14.31
N ALA A 610 -11.41 3.18 14.32
CA ALA A 610 -10.58 3.44 13.14
C ALA A 610 -9.61 2.28 12.91
N TYR A 611 -9.70 1.66 11.73
CA TYR A 611 -8.95 0.48 11.36
C TYR A 611 -7.90 0.84 10.29
N ALA A 612 -6.63 0.64 10.63
CA ALA A 612 -5.56 0.62 9.64
C ALA A 612 -5.43 -0.81 9.08
N ILE A 613 -5.85 -1.01 7.83
CA ILE A 613 -5.76 -2.31 7.13
C ILE A 613 -4.52 -2.29 6.25
N ILE A 614 -3.53 -3.13 6.59
CA ILE A 614 -2.14 -2.98 6.12
C ILE A 614 -1.67 -4.25 5.41
N ASN A 615 -1.44 -4.13 4.11
CA ASN A 615 -1.05 -5.21 3.21
C ASN A 615 0.44 -5.23 2.85
N GLU A 616 1.18 -4.17 3.22
CA GLU A 616 2.59 -3.99 2.90
C GLU A 616 3.40 -3.54 4.12
N LYS A 617 4.73 -3.53 3.98
CA LYS A 617 5.62 -2.95 4.98
C LYS A 617 5.40 -1.43 5.04
N VAL A 618 5.15 -0.88 6.23
CA VAL A 618 4.97 0.56 6.44
C VAL A 618 6.34 1.20 6.59
N THR A 619 6.70 2.05 5.63
CA THR A 619 7.92 2.85 5.68
C THR A 619 7.64 4.24 6.24
N ARG A 620 8.70 4.96 6.61
CA ARG A 620 8.63 6.40 6.93
C ARG A 620 7.88 7.16 5.83
N ASP A 621 8.25 6.94 4.57
CA ASP A 621 7.64 7.62 3.42
C ASP A 621 6.12 7.36 3.33
N ILE A 622 5.65 6.15 3.66
CA ILE A 622 4.22 5.83 3.71
C ILE A 622 3.55 6.62 4.83
N LEU A 623 4.06 6.57 6.06
CA LEU A 623 3.50 7.30 7.21
C LEU A 623 3.54 8.82 7.01
N GLU A 624 4.64 9.35 6.47
CA GLU A 624 4.83 10.78 6.16
C GLU A 624 3.90 11.22 5.02
N SER A 625 3.69 10.39 3.99
CA SER A 625 2.69 10.65 2.95
C SER A 625 1.28 10.70 3.52
N TRP A 626 0.95 9.83 4.49
CA TRP A 626 -0.34 9.85 5.18
C TRP A 626 -0.49 11.09 6.05
N VAL A 627 0.46 11.41 6.95
CA VAL A 627 0.44 12.65 7.77
C VAL A 627 0.22 13.90 6.90
N ASN A 628 0.81 13.96 5.72
CA ASN A 628 0.67 15.08 4.78
C ASN A 628 -0.67 15.11 4.00
N LYS A 629 -1.52 14.06 4.06
CA LYS A 629 -2.92 14.10 3.56
C LYS A 629 -3.86 14.90 4.49
N ASN A 630 -3.38 15.41 5.65
CA ASN A 630 -4.23 15.92 6.75
C ASN A 630 -5.30 16.97 6.35
N SER A 631 -5.01 17.87 5.40
CA SER A 631 -5.93 18.89 4.91
C SER A 631 -7.23 18.33 4.31
N ALA A 632 -7.22 17.09 3.82
CA ALA A 632 -8.40 16.39 3.31
C ALA A 632 -9.29 15.75 4.40
N TYR A 633 -8.78 15.63 5.63
CA TYR A 633 -9.41 14.88 6.74
C TYR A 633 -9.83 15.77 7.91
N LEU A 634 -9.02 16.78 8.27
CA LEU A 634 -9.24 17.63 9.45
C LEU A 634 -10.46 18.60 9.34
N SER A 635 -11.24 18.54 8.26
CA SER A 635 -12.37 19.45 7.99
C SER A 635 -13.73 18.99 8.55
N ARG A 636 -13.85 17.75 9.04
CA ARG A 636 -15.12 17.14 9.51
C ARG A 636 -14.86 16.37 10.81
N PHE A 637 -15.67 16.57 11.85
CA PHE A 637 -15.31 16.18 13.22
C PHE A 637 -15.10 14.66 13.42
N GLY A 638 -16.09 13.81 13.10
CA GLY A 638 -15.91 12.35 13.23
C GLY A 638 -14.76 11.82 12.37
N ILE A 639 -14.60 12.35 11.15
CA ILE A 639 -13.54 11.97 10.22
C ILE A 639 -12.15 12.40 10.70
N MET A 640 -11.99 13.56 11.34
CA MET A 640 -10.68 13.98 11.86
C MET A 640 -10.22 13.04 12.98
N ASN A 641 -11.14 12.56 13.82
CA ASN A 641 -10.83 11.64 14.91
C ASN A 641 -10.57 10.21 14.42
N VAL A 642 -11.37 9.71 13.46
CA VAL A 642 -11.10 8.45 12.74
C VAL A 642 -9.71 8.49 12.11
N TYR A 643 -9.37 9.59 11.45
CA TYR A 643 -8.07 9.79 10.82
C TYR A 643 -6.92 9.89 11.84
N GLY A 644 -7.12 10.55 12.98
CA GLY A 644 -6.15 10.61 14.07
C GLY A 644 -5.82 9.23 14.64
N MET A 645 -6.85 8.47 15.02
CA MET A 645 -6.66 7.11 15.57
C MET A 645 -6.07 6.13 14.54
N PHE A 646 -6.41 6.29 13.25
CA PHE A 646 -5.74 5.57 12.16
C PHE A 646 -4.26 5.93 12.04
N LEU A 647 -3.86 7.20 12.22
CA LEU A 647 -2.45 7.60 12.18
C LEU A 647 -1.65 7.00 13.35
N ALA A 648 -2.22 6.90 14.55
CA ALA A 648 -1.57 6.20 15.66
C ALA A 648 -1.38 4.70 15.36
N GLY A 649 -2.40 4.04 14.78
CA GLY A 649 -2.25 2.67 14.30
C GLY A 649 -1.19 2.52 13.20
N LEU A 650 -1.07 3.47 12.29
CA LEU A 650 -0.06 3.44 11.22
C LEU A 650 1.35 3.73 11.74
N GLU A 651 1.49 4.59 12.76
CA GLU A 651 2.74 4.79 13.51
C GLU A 651 3.16 3.51 14.24
N THR A 652 2.24 2.86 14.93
CA THR A 652 2.50 1.55 15.57
C THR A 652 2.97 0.51 14.56
N ALA A 653 2.36 0.42 13.38
CA ALA A 653 2.82 -0.49 12.33
C ALA A 653 4.20 -0.12 11.76
N TRP A 654 4.51 1.16 11.59
CA TRP A 654 5.83 1.63 11.15
C TRP A 654 6.93 1.30 12.18
N LEU A 655 6.68 1.57 13.46
CA LEU A 655 7.62 1.27 14.54
C LEU A 655 7.85 -0.24 14.69
N ALA A 656 6.78 -1.05 14.65
CA ALA A 656 6.87 -2.51 14.64
C ALA A 656 7.68 -3.04 13.45
N ASP A 657 7.47 -2.50 12.25
CA ASP A 657 8.23 -2.88 11.06
C ASP A 657 9.71 -2.48 11.15
N GLU A 658 10.05 -1.35 11.77
CA GLU A 658 11.44 -0.92 12.00
C GLU A 658 12.16 -1.75 13.08
N ILE A 659 11.44 -2.22 14.11
CA ILE A 659 11.95 -3.19 15.08
C ILE A 659 12.20 -4.55 14.40
N ALA A 660 11.25 -5.01 13.59
CA ALA A 660 11.39 -6.21 12.78
C ALA A 660 12.58 -6.11 11.82
N ASN A 661 12.81 -4.94 11.20
CA ASN A 661 14.01 -4.69 10.38
C ASN A 661 15.30 -4.78 11.19
N HIS A 662 15.35 -4.19 12.39
CA HIS A 662 16.54 -4.23 13.25
C HIS A 662 16.95 -5.68 13.55
N TYR A 663 15.99 -6.50 13.98
CA TYR A 663 16.25 -7.89 14.39
C TYR A 663 16.51 -8.88 13.23
N THR A 664 16.29 -8.52 11.95
CA THR A 664 16.65 -9.40 10.81
C THR A 664 18.10 -9.87 10.87
N LYS A 665 19.03 -8.95 11.18
CA LYS A 665 20.47 -9.20 11.21
C LYS A 665 20.88 -10.06 12.41
N GLU A 666 20.29 -9.79 13.57
CA GLU A 666 20.56 -10.51 14.82
C GLU A 666 20.14 -11.98 14.72
N TYR A 667 18.92 -12.24 14.24
CA TYR A 667 18.39 -13.60 14.09
C TYR A 667 18.76 -14.25 12.74
N SER A 668 19.48 -13.56 11.85
CA SER A 668 19.82 -14.04 10.50
C SER A 668 18.59 -14.55 9.73
N VAL A 669 17.49 -13.78 9.79
CA VAL A 669 16.22 -14.06 9.11
C VAL A 669 15.89 -12.95 8.11
N THR A 670 15.07 -13.28 7.11
CA THR A 670 14.37 -12.28 6.30
C THR A 670 12.87 -12.37 6.59
N TRP A 671 12.14 -11.26 6.43
CA TRP A 671 10.68 -11.26 6.56
C TRP A 671 10.05 -10.36 5.49
N LYS A 672 8.77 -10.59 5.23
CA LYS A 672 7.90 -9.63 4.53
C LYS A 672 6.48 -9.73 5.05
N ARG A 673 5.71 -8.63 4.97
CA ARG A 673 4.26 -8.73 5.19
C ARG A 673 3.64 -9.53 4.03
N ALA A 674 2.80 -10.51 4.36
CA ALA A 674 2.17 -11.41 3.39
C ALA A 674 0.68 -11.55 3.68
N ASN A 675 0.35 -11.80 4.95
CA ASN A 675 -1.02 -11.68 5.45
C ASN A 675 -1.30 -10.20 5.74
N THR A 676 -2.58 -9.84 5.90
CA THR A 676 -2.98 -8.46 6.18
C THR A 676 -2.83 -8.19 7.67
N ALA A 677 -2.01 -7.21 8.07
CA ALA A 677 -2.00 -6.72 9.43
C ALA A 677 -3.19 -5.78 9.65
N THR A 678 -3.77 -5.74 10.84
CA THR A 678 -4.87 -4.80 11.14
C THR A 678 -4.79 -4.29 12.57
N ILE A 679 -4.92 -2.96 12.72
CA ILE A 679 -4.80 -2.26 13.99
C ILE A 679 -6.03 -1.36 14.15
N LEU A 680 -6.72 -1.50 15.28
CA LEU A 680 -7.85 -0.68 15.68
C LEU A 680 -7.41 0.39 16.68
N GLY A 681 -7.50 1.66 16.31
CA GLY A 681 -7.52 2.77 17.25
C GLY A 681 -8.96 3.21 17.51
N GLY A 682 -9.38 3.32 18.76
CA GLY A 682 -10.77 3.62 19.10
C GLY A 682 -10.94 4.58 20.28
N ILE A 683 -12.13 5.17 20.35
CA ILE A 683 -12.57 6.10 21.40
C ILE A 683 -14.03 5.74 21.73
N ASN A 684 -14.40 5.68 23.00
CA ASN A 684 -15.81 5.61 23.42
C ASN A 684 -16.08 6.56 24.61
N LEU A 685 -17.23 6.40 25.28
CA LEU A 685 -17.65 7.25 26.41
C LEU A 685 -16.68 7.23 27.63
N GLU A 686 -15.77 6.26 27.71
CA GLU A 686 -14.91 6.03 28.88
C GLU A 686 -13.42 6.02 28.51
N ASP A 687 -13.03 5.32 27.45
CA ASP A 687 -11.63 5.05 27.09
C ASP A 687 -11.23 5.57 25.69
N THR A 688 -9.93 5.85 25.54
CA THR A 688 -9.23 5.89 24.24
C THR A 688 -8.21 4.75 24.21
N TYR A 689 -8.21 3.94 23.15
CA TYR A 689 -7.47 2.67 23.11
C TYR A 689 -6.85 2.39 21.74
N LEU A 690 -5.80 1.57 21.73
CA LEU A 690 -5.14 1.07 20.53
C LEU A 690 -4.91 -0.44 20.66
N HIS A 691 -5.17 -1.16 19.57
CA HIS A 691 -5.32 -2.62 19.59
C HIS A 691 -4.90 -3.25 18.25
N ILE A 692 -3.72 -3.85 18.21
CA ILE A 692 -3.27 -4.72 17.12
C ILE A 692 -4.08 -6.02 17.16
N LEU A 693 -4.87 -6.28 16.13
CA LEU A 693 -5.76 -7.44 16.11
C LEU A 693 -5.00 -8.75 15.88
N ASN A 694 -3.94 -8.74 15.09
CA ASN A 694 -3.12 -9.92 14.80
C ASN A 694 -1.64 -9.74 15.18
N ALA A 695 -1.25 -10.33 16.33
CA ALA A 695 0.08 -10.18 16.92
C ALA A 695 1.26 -10.78 16.11
N ASP A 696 0.99 -11.52 15.02
CA ASP A 696 2.03 -11.92 14.06
C ASP A 696 2.34 -10.81 13.03
N MET A 697 1.59 -9.70 13.06
CA MET A 697 1.65 -8.57 12.12
C MET A 697 1.62 -9.01 10.64
N GLY A 698 1.00 -10.15 10.35
CA GLY A 698 0.98 -10.79 9.04
C GLY A 698 2.36 -11.14 8.46
N MET A 699 3.39 -11.27 9.30
CA MET A 699 4.78 -11.48 8.88
C MET A 699 5.05 -12.92 8.41
N LYS A 700 5.44 -13.06 7.14
CA LYS A 700 6.08 -14.28 6.64
C LYS A 700 7.60 -14.16 6.80
N VAL A 701 8.12 -14.79 7.85
CA VAL A 701 9.54 -14.84 8.19
C VAL A 701 10.18 -16.11 7.58
N THR A 702 11.43 -16.02 7.13
CA THR A 702 12.21 -17.08 6.50
C THR A 702 13.61 -17.14 7.13
N GLY A 703 14.05 -18.33 7.53
CA GLY A 703 15.35 -18.56 8.17
C GLY A 703 15.40 -19.94 8.84
N ASN A 704 16.29 -20.12 9.82
CA ASN A 704 16.24 -21.30 10.70
C ASN A 704 14.95 -21.25 11.55
N LYS A 705 14.28 -22.39 11.73
CA LYS A 705 13.04 -22.52 12.52
C LYS A 705 13.14 -21.83 13.91
N GLN A 706 14.20 -22.10 14.66
CA GLN A 706 14.39 -21.55 16.01
C GLN A 706 14.54 -20.01 15.97
N ASN A 707 15.26 -19.51 14.98
CA ASN A 707 15.47 -18.08 14.80
C ASN A 707 14.18 -17.38 14.35
N VAL A 708 13.34 -18.05 13.55
CA VAL A 708 12.00 -17.58 13.16
C VAL A 708 11.06 -17.50 14.36
N GLU A 709 11.07 -18.52 15.23
CA GLU A 709 10.27 -18.57 16.46
C GLU A 709 10.67 -17.44 17.44
N LEU A 710 11.97 -17.28 17.72
CA LEU A 710 12.48 -16.22 18.59
C LEU A 710 12.23 -14.82 18.03
N PHE A 711 12.44 -14.63 16.72
CA PHE A 711 12.14 -13.36 16.04
C PHE A 711 10.66 -13.00 16.16
N LYS A 712 9.75 -13.96 15.94
CA LYS A 712 8.30 -13.75 16.13
C LYS A 712 7.96 -13.43 17.58
N MET A 713 8.56 -14.13 18.55
CA MET A 713 8.32 -13.90 19.97
C MET A 713 8.69 -12.49 20.41
N ILE A 714 9.88 -12.01 20.05
CA ILE A 714 10.35 -10.66 20.42
C ILE A 714 9.48 -9.57 19.78
N ASN A 715 9.19 -9.69 18.47
CA ASN A 715 8.36 -8.70 17.79
C ASN A 715 6.92 -8.67 18.29
N SER A 716 6.33 -9.84 18.61
CA SER A 716 4.93 -9.93 19.08
C SER A 716 4.74 -9.55 20.55
N MET A 717 5.72 -9.84 21.42
CA MET A 717 5.70 -9.39 22.81
C MET A 717 5.89 -7.88 22.95
N GLY A 718 6.68 -7.24 22.08
CA GLY A 718 6.95 -5.80 22.16
C GLY A 718 5.75 -4.89 21.82
N LEU A 719 4.70 -5.43 21.20
CA LEU A 719 3.63 -4.67 20.55
C LEU A 719 2.89 -3.70 21.49
N ALA A 720 2.49 -4.14 22.70
CA ALA A 720 1.77 -3.32 23.67
C ALA A 720 2.52 -2.02 24.04
N ASN A 721 3.85 -2.06 24.02
CA ASN A 721 4.72 -0.92 24.35
C ASN A 721 4.85 0.06 23.17
N ILE A 722 4.68 -0.42 21.94
CA ILE A 722 4.61 0.41 20.73
C ILE A 722 3.24 1.11 20.66
N GLU A 723 2.17 0.43 21.07
CA GLU A 723 0.83 1.01 21.16
C GLU A 723 0.74 2.05 22.28
N ASP A 724 1.35 1.78 23.43
CA ASP A 724 1.50 2.75 24.53
C ASP A 724 2.28 4.00 24.07
N TYR A 725 3.38 3.82 23.33
CA TYR A 725 4.13 4.93 22.75
C TYR A 725 3.31 5.76 21.74
N ALA A 726 2.57 5.12 20.83
CA ALA A 726 1.72 5.82 19.85
C ALA A 726 0.51 6.53 20.50
N LEU A 727 0.11 6.12 21.71
CA LEU A 727 -0.89 6.81 22.53
C LEU A 727 -0.29 7.87 23.47
N GLU A 728 1.03 7.88 23.70
CA GLU A 728 1.72 8.81 24.60
C GLU A 728 1.40 10.31 24.34
N PRO A 729 1.26 10.81 23.08
CA PRO A 729 0.85 12.19 22.81
C PRO A 729 -0.55 12.53 23.36
N VAL A 730 -1.45 11.54 23.44
CA VAL A 730 -2.79 11.68 24.03
C VAL A 730 -2.71 11.51 25.55
N ALA A 731 -1.97 10.51 26.03
CA ALA A 731 -1.81 10.20 27.46
C ALA A 731 -1.31 11.40 28.29
N LYS A 732 -0.47 12.24 27.69
CA LYS A 732 0.04 13.50 28.28
C LYS A 732 -1.05 14.51 28.70
N ARG A 733 -2.28 14.38 28.18
CA ARG A 733 -3.45 15.16 28.63
C ARG A 733 -4.08 14.60 29.90
N TYR A 734 -3.96 13.29 30.11
CA TYR A 734 -4.57 12.51 31.19
C TYR A 734 -3.51 12.07 32.21
N TRP A 735 -2.54 12.93 32.51
CA TRP A 735 -1.45 12.72 33.48
C TRP A 735 -0.66 11.39 33.28
N ASN A 736 -0.54 10.93 32.04
CA ASN A 736 0.09 9.65 31.66
C ASN A 736 -0.60 8.40 32.27
N ALA A 737 -1.93 8.44 32.48
CA ALA A 737 -2.72 7.31 32.97
C ALA A 737 -2.96 6.21 31.91
N THR A 738 -1.91 5.65 31.32
CA THR A 738 -2.02 4.47 30.43
C THR A 738 -2.08 3.17 31.23
N SER A 739 -2.80 2.19 30.69
CA SER A 739 -2.86 0.81 31.18
C SER A 739 -2.21 -0.12 30.15
N ASN A 740 -0.88 -0.21 30.19
CA ASN A 740 -0.09 -1.14 29.37
C ASN A 740 -0.31 -2.61 29.82
N SER A 741 -0.68 -3.48 28.89
CA SER A 741 -0.96 -4.90 29.16
C SER A 741 0.28 -5.73 29.54
N LEU A 742 1.46 -5.43 28.99
CA LEU A 742 2.70 -6.16 29.29
C LEU A 742 3.25 -5.77 30.66
N ASP A 743 3.29 -4.48 30.98
CA ASP A 743 3.82 -4.04 32.26
C ASP A 743 2.95 -4.48 33.44
N LYS A 744 1.63 -4.64 33.26
CA LYS A 744 0.78 -5.31 34.27
C LYS A 744 1.20 -6.76 34.53
N VAL A 745 1.57 -7.52 33.50
CA VAL A 745 2.09 -8.89 33.65
C VAL A 745 3.49 -8.89 34.30
N LEU A 746 4.38 -7.98 33.90
CA LEU A 746 5.74 -7.89 34.46
C LEU A 746 5.76 -7.41 35.92
N ASN A 747 4.88 -6.48 36.30
CA ASN A 747 4.68 -6.06 37.69
C ASN A 747 4.03 -7.18 38.53
N SER A 748 3.14 -7.98 37.94
CA SER A 748 2.55 -9.15 38.59
C SER A 748 3.56 -10.29 38.80
N LEU A 749 4.48 -10.50 37.85
CA LEU A 749 5.65 -11.37 38.03
C LEU A 749 6.54 -10.88 39.17
N ALA A 750 6.91 -9.59 39.17
CA ALA A 750 7.78 -8.99 40.19
C ALA A 750 7.20 -9.08 41.61
N SER A 751 5.88 -8.96 41.74
CA SER A 751 5.14 -9.10 43.01
C SER A 751 4.78 -10.54 43.39
N ASN A 752 5.15 -11.54 42.57
CA ASN A 752 4.78 -12.96 42.72
C ASN A 752 3.25 -13.21 42.71
N ASN A 753 2.48 -12.34 42.07
CA ASN A 753 1.02 -12.38 41.95
C ASN A 753 0.59 -12.81 40.54
N TYR A 754 1.09 -13.97 40.08
CA TYR A 754 0.84 -14.49 38.73
C TYR A 754 0.35 -15.95 38.74
N SER A 755 -0.23 -16.39 37.62
CA SER A 755 -0.53 -17.80 37.37
C SER A 755 -0.05 -18.26 35.99
N ILE A 756 0.20 -19.55 35.82
CA ILE A 756 0.61 -20.14 34.53
C ILE A 756 -0.34 -21.29 34.17
N ALA A 757 -0.60 -21.43 32.88
CA ALA A 757 -1.37 -22.52 32.29
C ALA A 757 -0.71 -23.03 31.01
N GLN A 758 -0.87 -24.30 30.67
CA GLN A 758 -0.59 -24.82 29.33
C GLN A 758 -1.80 -25.59 28.80
N LEU A 759 -2.23 -25.26 27.58
CA LEU A 759 -3.30 -25.94 26.84
C LEU A 759 -2.77 -26.24 25.42
N GLY A 760 -2.35 -27.48 25.19
CA GLY A 760 -1.71 -27.89 23.94
C GLY A 760 -0.43 -27.08 23.65
N GLU A 761 -0.43 -26.38 22.52
CA GLU A 761 0.66 -25.49 22.08
C GLU A 761 0.61 -24.09 22.71
N MET A 762 -0.41 -23.76 23.49
CA MET A 762 -0.56 -22.45 24.14
C MET A 762 -0.07 -22.49 25.57
N ILE A 763 0.86 -21.60 25.93
CA ILE A 763 1.20 -21.27 27.31
C ILE A 763 0.57 -19.91 27.65
N TYR A 764 -0.17 -19.85 28.75
CA TYR A 764 -0.69 -18.59 29.29
C TYR A 764 0.05 -18.25 30.58
N LEU A 765 0.46 -17.00 30.72
CA LEU A 765 0.94 -16.40 31.96
C LEU A 765 0.00 -15.24 32.32
N PHE A 766 -0.72 -15.34 33.43
CA PHE A 766 -1.66 -14.32 33.88
C PHE A 766 -0.99 -13.40 34.90
N GLY A 767 -1.07 -12.10 34.68
CA GLY A 767 -0.69 -11.07 35.64
C GLY A 767 -1.90 -10.59 36.42
N GLY A 768 -2.14 -11.17 37.60
CA GLY A 768 -3.35 -10.90 38.37
C GLY A 768 -4.62 -11.42 37.69
N ASN A 769 -5.66 -10.60 37.66
CA ASN A 769 -7.00 -10.97 37.19
C ASN A 769 -7.34 -10.38 35.81
N ASP A 770 -6.62 -9.32 35.41
CA ASP A 770 -6.95 -8.44 34.28
C ASP A 770 -5.87 -8.39 33.19
N SER A 771 -4.76 -9.13 33.32
CA SER A 771 -3.73 -9.18 32.26
C SER A 771 -3.17 -10.59 32.05
N ALA A 772 -2.69 -10.89 30.83
CA ALA A 772 -1.98 -12.12 30.53
C ALA A 772 -1.08 -12.03 29.28
N ILE A 773 -0.20 -13.01 29.11
CA ILE A 773 0.52 -13.32 27.87
C ILE A 773 0.09 -14.71 27.42
N ALA A 774 -0.40 -14.85 26.19
CA ALA A 774 -0.74 -16.11 25.54
C ALA A 774 0.25 -16.42 24.41
N LEU A 775 1.23 -17.28 24.70
CA LEU A 775 2.35 -17.65 23.83
C LEU A 775 2.08 -18.99 23.14
N ASN A 776 2.09 -19.01 21.80
CA ASN A 776 2.03 -20.23 21.01
C ASN A 776 3.45 -20.79 20.78
N THR A 777 3.74 -21.99 21.29
CA THR A 777 5.09 -22.58 21.28
C THR A 777 5.55 -23.10 19.92
N THR A 778 4.63 -23.30 18.96
CA THR A 778 4.93 -23.85 17.62
C THR A 778 5.11 -22.76 16.54
N SER A 779 4.51 -21.58 16.74
CA SER A 779 4.66 -20.42 15.85
C SER A 779 5.58 -19.33 16.41
N GLY A 780 5.86 -19.36 17.72
CA GLY A 780 6.61 -18.33 18.44
C GLY A 780 5.83 -17.06 18.73
N VAL A 781 4.56 -16.94 18.34
CA VAL A 781 3.78 -15.69 18.53
C VAL A 781 3.24 -15.59 19.95
N GLY A 782 3.56 -14.50 20.66
CA GLY A 782 2.99 -14.12 21.94
C GLY A 782 1.95 -13.02 21.80
N ASN A 783 0.72 -13.27 22.25
CA ASN A 783 -0.31 -12.24 22.37
C ASN A 783 -0.28 -11.70 23.81
N VAL A 784 0.06 -10.44 24.02
CA VAL A 784 -0.15 -9.77 25.31
C VAL A 784 -1.59 -9.24 25.34
N ILE A 785 -2.28 -9.38 26.48
CA ILE A 785 -3.73 -9.16 26.59
C ILE A 785 -4.11 -8.54 27.93
N LEU A 786 -4.99 -7.54 27.89
CA LEU A 786 -5.60 -6.84 29.02
C LEU A 786 -7.13 -7.03 28.96
N ALA A 787 -7.74 -7.50 30.03
CA ALA A 787 -9.19 -7.55 30.18
C ALA A 787 -9.69 -6.33 30.96
N HIS A 788 -10.45 -5.47 30.29
CA HIS A 788 -11.05 -4.27 30.88
C HIS A 788 -12.45 -4.07 30.30
N ASP A 789 -13.40 -3.61 31.11
CA ASP A 789 -14.80 -3.33 30.72
C ASP A 789 -15.50 -4.42 29.88
N ASN A 790 -15.37 -5.66 30.35
CA ASN A 790 -15.90 -6.88 29.69
C ASN A 790 -15.35 -7.12 28.26
N ASN A 791 -14.25 -6.47 27.89
CA ASN A 791 -13.55 -6.61 26.62
C ASN A 791 -12.10 -7.11 26.82
N VAL A 792 -11.48 -7.62 25.76
CA VAL A 792 -10.06 -8.01 25.76
C VAL A 792 -9.29 -7.17 24.74
N TYR A 793 -8.38 -6.33 25.25
CA TYR A 793 -7.50 -5.46 24.48
C TYR A 793 -6.12 -6.11 24.36
N LYS A 794 -5.63 -6.41 23.14
CA LYS A 794 -4.26 -6.89 22.91
C LYS A 794 -3.29 -5.71 22.77
N GLY A 795 -3.22 -4.83 23.78
CA GLY A 795 -2.48 -3.57 23.65
C GLY A 795 -2.57 -2.68 24.88
N SER A 796 -2.92 -1.40 24.67
CA SER A 796 -2.87 -0.34 25.69
C SER A 796 -4.07 0.60 25.58
N SER A 797 -4.58 1.08 26.73
CA SER A 797 -5.68 2.04 26.83
C SER A 797 -5.36 3.22 27.76
N ILE A 798 -6.06 4.32 27.59
CA ILE A 798 -6.08 5.50 28.46
C ILE A 798 -7.52 5.68 28.94
N HIS A 799 -7.72 5.86 30.26
CA HIS A 799 -9.02 6.26 30.76
C HIS A 799 -9.24 7.76 30.53
N THR A 800 -10.31 8.12 29.82
CA THR A 800 -10.53 9.49 29.29
C THR A 800 -11.83 10.14 29.77
N SER A 801 -12.54 9.51 30.71
CA SER A 801 -13.85 9.97 31.17
C SER A 801 -13.83 11.37 31.82
N GLU A 802 -12.71 11.78 32.45
CA GLU A 802 -12.67 12.96 33.35
C GLU A 802 -12.50 14.35 32.69
N ASP A 803 -11.93 14.49 31.47
CA ASP A 803 -11.75 15.80 30.80
C ASP A 803 -12.78 16.07 29.68
N CYS A 804 -13.25 17.31 29.57
CA CYS A 804 -14.28 17.78 28.63
C CYS A 804 -13.75 18.51 27.38
N CYS A 805 -12.44 18.77 27.30
CA CYS A 805 -11.86 19.68 26.28
C CYS A 805 -10.92 19.02 25.24
N GLY A 806 -10.38 17.83 25.48
CA GLY A 806 -9.25 17.29 24.70
C GLY A 806 -9.50 16.77 23.27
N VAL A 807 -10.63 16.12 22.98
CA VAL A 807 -10.69 15.14 21.85
C VAL A 807 -10.53 15.75 20.45
N GLY A 808 -11.08 16.95 20.18
CA GLY A 808 -10.84 17.68 18.91
C GLY A 808 -9.37 18.12 18.67
N ILE A 809 -8.46 17.77 19.58
CA ILE A 809 -7.03 18.01 19.50
C ILE A 809 -6.24 16.70 19.33
N ILE A 810 -6.79 15.53 19.69
CA ILE A 810 -6.12 14.21 19.56
C ILE A 810 -5.46 13.98 18.18
N PRO A 811 -6.11 14.27 17.03
CA PRO A 811 -5.47 14.09 15.73
C PRO A 811 -4.27 15.02 15.50
N LYS A 812 -4.23 16.19 16.15
CA LYS A 812 -3.11 17.14 16.09
C LYS A 812 -1.98 16.68 16.99
N ASP A 813 -2.28 16.15 18.17
CA ASP A 813 -1.30 15.60 19.12
C ASP A 813 -0.58 14.39 18.52
N ILE A 814 -1.32 13.46 17.89
CA ILE A 814 -0.76 12.30 17.17
C ILE A 814 0.11 12.77 15.98
N ILE A 815 -0.39 13.72 15.16
CA ILE A 815 0.41 14.31 14.07
C ILE A 815 1.69 14.99 14.60
N GLN A 816 1.66 15.58 15.79
CA GLN A 816 2.84 16.16 16.43
C GLN A 816 3.79 15.08 16.94
N GLY A 817 3.29 14.03 17.60
CA GLY A 817 4.09 12.88 18.04
C GLY A 817 4.90 12.26 16.91
N ILE A 818 4.23 11.87 15.82
CA ILE A 818 4.86 11.32 14.60
C ILE A 818 5.94 12.28 14.06
N ARG A 819 5.68 13.59 14.07
CA ARG A 819 6.63 14.61 13.59
C ARG A 819 7.84 14.80 14.51
N GLU A 820 7.73 14.51 15.80
CA GLU A 820 8.89 14.45 16.71
C GLU A 820 9.66 13.14 16.53
N ALA A 821 8.96 12.00 16.43
CA ALA A 821 9.57 10.69 16.13
C ALA A 821 10.40 10.72 14.83
N PHE A 822 9.92 11.42 13.81
CA PHE A 822 10.61 11.65 12.53
C PHE A 822 11.91 12.47 12.62
N LYS A 823 12.22 13.15 13.73
CA LYS A 823 13.48 13.89 13.92
C LYS A 823 14.61 13.01 14.46
N ILE A 824 14.28 11.83 14.97
CA ILE A 824 15.21 10.97 15.71
C ILE A 824 15.93 10.02 14.75
N ALA A 825 17.26 9.91 14.91
CA ALA A 825 18.06 8.91 14.21
C ALA A 825 17.87 7.53 14.85
N SER A 826 17.49 6.52 14.04
CA SER A 826 17.12 5.17 14.51
C SER A 826 15.96 5.19 15.53
N PRO A 827 14.77 5.71 15.14
CA PRO A 827 13.68 6.01 16.06
C PRO A 827 13.20 4.79 16.84
N SER A 828 13.03 3.63 16.20
CA SER A 828 12.60 2.39 16.87
C SER A 828 13.45 2.05 18.10
N THR A 829 14.78 1.98 17.94
CA THR A 829 15.68 1.65 19.05
C THR A 829 15.79 2.75 20.10
N TYR A 830 15.75 4.03 19.68
CA TYR A 830 15.98 5.16 20.58
C TYR A 830 14.72 5.53 21.38
N LEU A 831 13.56 5.61 20.72
CA LEU A 831 12.27 5.92 21.35
C LEU A 831 11.93 4.87 22.41
N LEU A 832 11.94 3.59 22.03
CA LEU A 832 11.77 2.50 22.99
C LEU A 832 12.81 2.56 24.10
N SER A 833 14.10 2.84 23.80
CA SER A 833 15.12 2.93 24.87
C SER A 833 14.91 4.08 25.86
N ASN A 834 14.21 5.15 25.47
CA ASN A 834 13.90 6.26 26.36
C ASN A 834 12.59 6.01 27.10
N HIS A 835 11.56 5.52 26.41
CA HIS A 835 10.28 5.09 27.00
C HIS A 835 10.51 4.02 28.08
N PHE A 836 11.40 3.06 27.81
CA PHE A 836 11.75 2.00 28.77
C PHE A 836 12.62 2.45 29.96
N LYS A 837 13.18 3.67 29.99
CA LYS A 837 13.96 4.13 31.17
C LYS A 837 13.10 4.33 32.41
N ASP A 838 11.85 4.73 32.21
CA ASP A 838 10.90 5.00 33.28
C ASP A 838 9.98 3.78 33.56
N ILE A 839 10.16 2.68 32.82
CA ILE A 839 9.40 1.44 32.93
C ILE A 839 10.18 0.39 33.77
N HIS A 840 9.45 -0.54 34.38
CA HIS A 840 9.96 -1.53 35.35
C HIS A 840 11.26 -2.25 34.87
N PRO A 841 12.26 -2.50 35.75
CA PRO A 841 13.55 -3.08 35.36
C PRO A 841 13.49 -4.42 34.62
N LEU A 842 12.39 -5.18 34.74
CA LEU A 842 12.17 -6.40 33.97
C LEU A 842 11.89 -6.12 32.48
N SER A 843 11.17 -5.05 32.14
CA SER A 843 10.93 -4.63 30.75
C SER A 843 12.25 -4.20 30.09
N MET A 844 13.09 -3.47 30.83
CA MET A 844 14.49 -3.20 30.45
C MET A 844 15.34 -4.47 30.31
N LEU A 845 15.14 -5.50 31.14
CA LEU A 845 15.82 -6.80 31.03
C LEU A 845 15.36 -7.63 29.83
N VAL A 846 14.10 -7.53 29.41
CA VAL A 846 13.60 -8.14 28.16
C VAL A 846 14.16 -7.39 26.94
N TYR A 847 14.21 -6.06 26.98
CA TYR A 847 14.64 -5.22 25.85
C TYR A 847 16.18 -5.16 25.65
N TYR A 848 16.96 -5.05 26.74
CA TYR A 848 18.43 -4.99 26.69
C TYR A 848 19.14 -6.27 27.16
N GLY A 849 18.55 -7.00 28.11
CA GLY A 849 19.25 -8.00 28.93
C GLY A 849 19.58 -9.33 28.24
N LEU A 850 19.05 -9.58 27.04
CA LEU A 850 19.35 -10.80 26.28
C LEU A 850 20.75 -10.80 25.66
N LYS A 851 21.35 -9.63 25.38
CA LYS A 851 22.61 -9.52 24.64
C LYS A 851 23.81 -10.22 25.31
N PRO A 852 24.05 -10.07 26.63
CA PRO A 852 25.13 -10.79 27.32
C PRO A 852 24.85 -12.29 27.47
N LEU A 853 23.57 -12.66 27.69
CA LEU A 853 23.15 -14.04 27.89
C LEU A 853 23.36 -14.89 26.63
N LEU A 854 22.92 -14.37 25.48
CA LEU A 854 23.10 -15.02 24.18
C LEU A 854 24.58 -15.08 23.78
N GLY A 855 25.31 -13.97 23.91
CA GLY A 855 26.66 -13.80 23.36
C GLY A 855 27.73 -14.79 23.89
N LYS A 856 27.57 -15.36 25.09
CA LYS A 856 28.53 -16.32 25.68
C LYS A 856 28.05 -17.78 25.73
N THR A 857 26.82 -18.10 25.31
CA THR A 857 26.30 -19.50 25.27
C THR A 857 25.78 -19.95 23.90
N LEU A 858 26.10 -19.22 22.83
CA LEU A 858 25.69 -19.53 21.44
C LEU A 858 26.46 -20.71 20.78
N SER A 859 26.72 -21.76 21.56
CA SER A 859 27.08 -23.11 21.08
C SER A 859 26.10 -24.19 21.55
N GLY A 860 24.83 -23.83 21.80
CA GLY A 860 23.72 -24.81 21.74
C GLY A 860 22.73 -24.88 22.91
N THR A 861 22.28 -23.78 23.49
CA THR A 861 21.06 -23.77 24.36
C THR A 861 20.21 -22.51 24.18
N ALA A 862 19.50 -22.39 23.06
CA ALA A 862 18.45 -21.37 22.85
C ALA A 862 17.15 -21.67 23.64
N SER A 863 17.31 -22.23 24.84
CA SER A 863 16.28 -22.94 25.60
C SER A 863 16.16 -22.41 27.04
N THR A 864 16.43 -21.10 27.24
CA THR A 864 16.36 -20.47 28.56
C THR A 864 15.02 -19.79 28.81
N PHE A 865 14.52 -18.90 27.94
CA PHE A 865 13.26 -18.20 28.22
C PHE A 865 12.00 -19.03 27.90
N LEU A 866 11.88 -19.54 26.66
CA LEU A 866 10.88 -20.57 26.32
C LEU A 866 11.07 -21.84 27.17
N GLY A 867 12.31 -22.18 27.53
CA GLY A 867 12.61 -23.28 28.45
C GLY A 867 12.12 -23.01 29.86
N LEU A 868 12.26 -21.80 30.41
CA LEU A 868 11.72 -21.42 31.72
C LEU A 868 10.19 -21.53 31.72
N PHE A 869 9.50 -21.09 30.68
CA PHE A 869 8.04 -21.29 30.57
C PHE A 869 7.66 -22.78 30.52
N ASN A 870 8.35 -23.58 29.71
CA ASN A 870 8.15 -25.04 29.67
C ASN A 870 8.49 -25.72 31.01
N ILE A 871 9.54 -25.28 31.72
CA ILE A 871 9.94 -25.80 33.04
C ILE A 871 8.93 -25.40 34.12
N MET A 872 8.41 -24.17 34.10
CA MET A 872 7.36 -23.73 35.03
C MET A 872 6.05 -24.50 34.79
N ALA A 873 5.61 -24.63 33.53
CA ALA A 873 4.44 -25.45 33.18
C ALA A 873 4.64 -26.94 33.53
N ALA A 874 5.84 -27.50 33.29
CA ALA A 874 6.18 -28.85 33.69
C ALA A 874 6.22 -29.03 35.22
N THR A 875 6.73 -28.04 35.97
CA THR A 875 6.76 -28.08 37.45
C THR A 875 5.35 -28.05 38.03
N GLN A 876 4.46 -27.20 37.49
CA GLN A 876 3.03 -27.25 37.81
C GLN A 876 2.44 -28.63 37.46
N SER A 877 2.68 -29.14 36.26
CA SER A 877 2.17 -30.43 35.78
C SER A 877 2.64 -31.61 36.64
N VAL A 878 3.88 -31.58 37.14
CA VAL A 878 4.41 -32.53 38.12
C VAL A 878 3.66 -32.42 39.45
N GLY A 879 3.40 -31.22 39.96
CA GLY A 879 2.62 -31.03 41.19
C GLY A 879 1.15 -31.46 41.07
N VAL A 880 0.52 -31.21 39.91
CA VAL A 880 -0.84 -31.72 39.59
C VAL A 880 -0.83 -33.23 39.48
N THR A 881 0.16 -33.82 38.81
CA THR A 881 0.33 -35.28 38.69
C THR A 881 0.60 -35.92 40.05
N TYR A 882 1.34 -35.25 40.94
CA TYR A 882 1.55 -35.67 42.32
C TYR A 882 0.24 -35.66 43.11
N ARG A 883 -0.54 -34.57 43.05
CA ARG A 883 -1.86 -34.48 43.69
C ARG A 883 -2.81 -35.59 43.20
N ASP A 884 -2.95 -35.75 41.89
CA ASP A 884 -3.94 -36.66 41.29
C ASP A 884 -3.53 -38.15 41.35
N ARG A 885 -2.27 -38.49 41.71
CA ARG A 885 -1.79 -39.89 41.76
C ARG A 885 -1.18 -40.33 43.10
N MET A 886 -0.72 -39.41 43.94
CA MET A 886 0.03 -39.70 45.18
C MET A 886 -0.63 -39.15 46.45
N VAL A 887 -1.67 -38.32 46.33
CA VAL A 887 -2.40 -37.72 47.47
C VAL A 887 -3.83 -38.26 47.50
N ASN A 888 -4.29 -38.73 48.67
CA ASN A 888 -5.68 -39.19 48.81
C ASN A 888 -6.66 -38.02 48.65
N GLU A 889 -7.84 -38.29 48.09
CA GLU A 889 -8.83 -37.24 47.79
C GLU A 889 -9.30 -36.44 49.02
N LYS A 890 -9.36 -37.08 50.20
CA LYS A 890 -9.62 -36.41 51.50
C LYS A 890 -8.56 -35.37 51.90
N ASP A 891 -7.32 -35.54 51.42
CA ASP A 891 -6.17 -34.71 51.77
C ASP A 891 -5.91 -33.63 50.67
N TRP A 892 -6.66 -33.65 49.56
CA TRP A 892 -6.53 -32.69 48.45
C TRP A 892 -6.76 -31.24 48.86
N HIS A 893 -7.74 -30.99 49.74
CA HIS A 893 -8.06 -29.63 50.20
C HIS A 893 -6.82 -28.98 50.87
N GLY A 894 -6.20 -29.68 51.82
CA GLY A 894 -4.97 -29.21 52.49
C GLY A 894 -3.77 -29.08 51.56
N VAL A 895 -3.70 -29.86 50.47
CA VAL A 895 -2.66 -29.69 49.44
C VAL A 895 -2.91 -28.44 48.59
N MET A 896 -4.15 -28.05 48.33
CA MET A 896 -4.47 -26.82 47.59
C MET A 896 -4.19 -25.55 48.43
N ASP A 897 -4.38 -25.61 49.74
CA ASP A 897 -4.00 -24.52 50.68
C ASP A 897 -2.48 -24.46 50.93
N SER A 898 -1.77 -25.58 51.01
CA SER A 898 -0.34 -25.62 51.36
C SER A 898 0.62 -25.53 50.17
N TYR A 899 0.23 -26.05 49.00
CA TYR A 899 0.93 -25.88 47.74
C TYR A 899 0.11 -24.95 46.86
N THR A 900 0.45 -23.67 46.87
CA THR A 900 -0.22 -22.67 46.04
C THR A 900 0.03 -22.96 44.55
N PHE A 901 -0.89 -23.71 43.93
CA PHE A 901 -1.04 -23.81 42.48
C PHE A 901 -1.56 -22.51 41.85
N THR A 902 -1.19 -21.38 42.44
CA THR A 902 -1.59 -19.99 42.20
C THR A 902 -3.06 -19.68 42.58
N ARG A 903 -3.50 -18.44 42.35
CA ARG A 903 -4.87 -17.98 42.70
C ARG A 903 -5.94 -18.76 41.91
N SER A 904 -7.20 -18.63 42.35
CA SER A 904 -8.39 -19.08 41.61
C SER A 904 -8.28 -18.78 40.11
N GLY A 905 -8.43 -19.81 39.28
CA GLY A 905 -8.27 -19.70 37.83
C GLY A 905 -8.05 -21.05 37.17
N TYR A 906 -6.88 -21.67 37.38
CA TYR A 906 -6.42 -22.77 36.53
C TYR A 906 -5.55 -23.81 37.27
N LEU A 907 -5.71 -25.08 36.89
CA LEU A 907 -4.89 -26.21 37.33
C LEU A 907 -4.82 -27.23 36.18
N GLN A 908 -3.65 -27.36 35.55
CA GLN A 908 -3.37 -28.03 34.26
C GLN A 908 -4.49 -28.96 33.71
N GLY A 909 -5.20 -28.47 32.68
CA GLY A 909 -6.36 -29.12 32.05
C GLY A 909 -7.72 -28.82 32.71
N LYS A 910 -7.76 -28.00 33.76
CA LYS A 910 -8.95 -27.77 34.59
C LYS A 910 -9.04 -26.31 35.04
N LYS A 911 -10.27 -25.80 35.17
CA LYS A 911 -10.61 -24.51 35.78
C LYS A 911 -10.88 -24.73 37.28
N VAL A 912 -10.39 -23.84 38.13
CA VAL A 912 -10.60 -23.92 39.59
C VAL A 912 -11.23 -22.62 40.11
N TYR A 913 -12.43 -22.75 40.65
CA TYR A 913 -13.16 -21.67 41.31
C TYR A 913 -12.98 -21.75 42.83
N ASN A 914 -12.67 -20.63 43.49
CA ASN A 914 -12.58 -20.57 44.95
C ASN A 914 -13.88 -19.98 45.53
N ILE A 915 -14.42 -20.61 46.57
CA ILE A 915 -15.68 -20.25 47.22
C ILE A 915 -15.39 -19.91 48.69
N PRO A 916 -15.56 -18.66 49.12
CA PRO A 916 -15.36 -18.29 50.54
C PRO A 916 -16.29 -19.11 51.44
N ASN A 917 -15.71 -19.82 52.42
CA ASN A 917 -16.47 -20.64 53.36
C ASN A 917 -16.70 -19.91 54.70
N LYS A 918 -17.68 -20.39 55.49
CA LYS A 918 -18.14 -19.71 56.71
C LYS A 918 -17.14 -19.72 57.87
N ASN A 919 -16.05 -20.49 57.76
CA ASN A 919 -15.10 -20.73 58.85
C ASN A 919 -13.83 -19.86 58.73
N GLY A 920 -13.69 -19.12 57.63
CA GLY A 920 -12.45 -18.40 57.29
C GLY A 920 -11.54 -19.28 56.44
N GLY A 921 -11.69 -19.19 55.12
CA GLY A 921 -10.97 -20.00 54.14
C GLY A 921 -11.77 -20.16 52.86
N TYR A 922 -11.34 -21.07 51.98
CA TYR A 922 -12.01 -21.37 50.73
C TYR A 922 -12.34 -22.86 50.61
N ASP A 923 -13.51 -23.17 50.07
CA ASP A 923 -13.78 -24.42 49.39
C ASP A 923 -13.50 -24.22 47.87
N TYR A 924 -13.37 -25.29 47.09
CA TYR A 924 -13.05 -25.20 45.66
C TYR A 924 -14.06 -25.93 44.78
N ILE A 925 -14.26 -25.46 43.55
CA ILE A 925 -14.83 -26.28 42.47
C ILE A 925 -13.80 -26.47 41.37
N GLU A 926 -13.48 -27.72 41.07
CA GLU A 926 -12.65 -28.14 39.95
C GLU A 926 -13.54 -28.59 38.77
N VAL A 927 -13.30 -28.05 37.58
CA VAL A 927 -14.04 -28.39 36.35
C VAL A 927 -13.04 -28.65 35.23
N LYS A 928 -13.13 -29.81 34.57
CA LYS A 928 -12.26 -30.12 33.43
C LYS A 928 -12.56 -29.19 32.25
N ILE A 929 -11.51 -28.76 31.56
CA ILE A 929 -11.58 -28.06 30.28
C ILE A 929 -11.38 -29.11 29.18
N ASN A 930 -12.23 -29.09 28.16
CA ASN A 930 -12.11 -29.98 27.00
C ASN A 930 -11.28 -29.34 25.87
N ASP A 931 -10.91 -30.12 24.87
CA ASP A 931 -10.05 -29.67 23.75
C ASP A 931 -10.73 -28.59 22.88
N ASP A 932 -12.06 -28.51 22.90
CA ASP A 932 -12.88 -27.45 22.28
C ASP A 932 -13.11 -26.24 23.20
N LEU A 933 -12.39 -26.18 24.33
CA LEU A 933 -12.55 -25.24 25.44
C LEU A 933 -13.90 -25.31 26.17
N SER A 934 -14.77 -26.30 25.91
CA SER A 934 -15.99 -26.47 26.70
C SER A 934 -15.68 -26.88 28.15
N LEU A 935 -16.50 -26.42 29.11
CA LEU A 935 -16.39 -26.80 30.51
C LEU A 935 -17.20 -28.06 30.79
N ASP A 936 -16.55 -29.10 31.30
CA ASP A 936 -17.20 -30.37 31.68
C ASP A 936 -17.97 -30.24 33.01
N ARG A 937 -19.08 -29.51 32.95
CA ARG A 937 -20.02 -29.32 34.06
C ARG A 937 -20.53 -30.63 34.65
N ASN A 938 -20.59 -31.70 33.86
CA ASN A 938 -21.11 -33.00 34.29
C ASN A 938 -20.15 -33.71 35.26
N ASN A 939 -18.85 -33.43 35.17
CA ASN A 939 -17.81 -34.00 36.04
C ASN A 939 -17.18 -32.98 37.00
N ALA A 940 -17.86 -31.85 37.26
CA ALA A 940 -17.42 -30.84 38.21
C ALA A 940 -17.36 -31.38 39.65
N LYS A 941 -16.23 -31.19 40.34
CA LYS A 941 -16.04 -31.60 41.75
C LYS A 941 -16.02 -30.40 42.68
N TYR A 942 -16.91 -30.38 43.67
CA TYR A 942 -16.79 -29.54 44.87
C TYR A 942 -15.83 -30.20 45.88
N ILE A 943 -14.92 -29.42 46.46
CA ILE A 943 -13.83 -29.88 47.33
C ILE A 943 -13.82 -28.99 48.58
N SER A 944 -14.02 -29.59 49.76
CA SER A 944 -13.95 -28.92 51.07
C SER A 944 -13.11 -29.74 52.06
N HIS A 945 -12.94 -29.26 53.29
CA HIS A 945 -12.15 -29.91 54.33
C HIS A 945 -12.57 -31.37 54.56
N GLY A 946 -11.76 -32.31 54.04
CA GLY A 946 -11.94 -33.76 54.22
C GLY A 946 -13.02 -34.42 53.35
N GLN A 947 -13.72 -33.69 52.45
CA GLN A 947 -14.79 -34.24 51.61
C GLN A 947 -14.79 -33.65 50.19
N THR A 948 -15.13 -34.50 49.22
CA THR A 948 -15.42 -34.10 47.84
C THR A 948 -16.79 -34.60 47.40
N LYS A 949 -17.45 -33.85 46.51
CA LYS A 949 -18.75 -34.18 45.93
C LYS A 949 -18.75 -33.82 44.44
N GLN A 950 -19.27 -34.71 43.59
CA GLN A 950 -19.60 -34.37 42.20
C GLN A 950 -20.90 -33.55 42.14
N LEU A 951 -20.88 -32.43 41.42
CA LEU A 951 -22.04 -31.55 41.25
C LEU A 951 -22.88 -31.99 40.05
N THR A 952 -24.21 -31.78 40.11
CA THR A 952 -25.04 -31.87 38.90
C THR A 952 -24.84 -30.65 38.00
N ARG A 953 -25.23 -30.75 36.72
CA ARG A 953 -25.13 -29.63 35.79
C ARG A 953 -25.91 -28.41 36.30
N GLU A 954 -27.09 -28.62 36.87
CA GLU A 954 -27.96 -27.59 37.45
C GLU A 954 -27.30 -26.95 38.68
N GLU A 955 -26.65 -27.74 39.53
CA GLU A 955 -25.84 -27.22 40.65
C GLU A 955 -24.69 -26.35 40.15
N THR A 956 -23.99 -26.71 39.07
CA THR A 956 -22.87 -25.89 38.56
C THR A 956 -23.29 -24.47 38.16
N TYR A 957 -24.52 -24.26 37.66
CA TYR A 957 -25.03 -22.90 37.36
C TYR A 957 -25.28 -22.07 38.63
N GLN A 958 -25.43 -22.70 39.81
CA GLN A 958 -25.44 -22.01 41.10
C GLN A 958 -24.05 -21.47 41.50
N TYR A 959 -22.98 -21.84 40.78
CA TYR A 959 -21.61 -21.39 41.04
C TYR A 959 -21.03 -20.56 39.89
N PHE A 960 -21.17 -20.97 38.63
CA PHE A 960 -20.61 -20.27 37.46
C PHE A 960 -21.53 -20.39 36.23
N CYS A 961 -21.60 -19.34 35.40
CA CYS A 961 -22.54 -19.24 34.27
C CYS A 961 -21.90 -19.51 32.90
N GLU A 962 -20.57 -19.57 32.83
CA GLU A 962 -19.82 -19.80 31.59
C GLU A 962 -19.91 -21.28 31.14
N ASP A 963 -20.28 -21.57 29.88
CA ASP A 963 -20.27 -22.94 29.34
C ASP A 963 -18.95 -23.30 28.61
N THR A 964 -18.13 -22.29 28.29
CA THR A 964 -16.77 -22.43 27.74
C THR A 964 -15.74 -21.72 28.61
N TRP A 965 -14.51 -22.21 28.58
CA TRP A 965 -13.35 -21.56 29.15
C TRP A 965 -12.83 -20.49 28.19
N THR A 966 -12.66 -19.26 28.68
CA THR A 966 -11.80 -18.25 28.07
C THR A 966 -10.79 -17.75 29.09
N PRO A 967 -9.62 -17.21 28.68
CA PRO A 967 -8.57 -16.75 29.58
C PRO A 967 -9.03 -15.77 30.68
N PHE A 968 -10.07 -14.98 30.43
CA PHE A 968 -10.59 -13.97 31.38
C PHE A 968 -12.03 -14.24 31.85
N SER A 969 -12.54 -15.46 31.64
CA SER A 969 -13.88 -15.87 32.04
C SER A 969 -14.01 -16.09 33.56
N VAL A 970 -13.93 -15.04 34.37
CA VAL A 970 -14.04 -15.12 35.84
C VAL A 970 -15.46 -14.77 36.31
N PRO A 971 -16.14 -15.57 37.17
CA PRO A 971 -17.48 -15.24 37.64
C PRO A 971 -17.48 -13.99 38.53
N THR A 972 -18.12 -12.92 38.05
CA THR A 972 -18.19 -11.61 38.72
C THR A 972 -18.77 -11.65 40.14
N LYS A 973 -19.58 -12.66 40.46
CA LYS A 973 -20.29 -12.75 41.76
C LYS A 973 -19.41 -13.07 42.99
N TYR A 974 -18.16 -13.51 42.79
CA TYR A 974 -17.22 -13.77 43.89
C TYR A 974 -16.17 -12.67 44.07
N TRP A 975 -16.25 -11.58 43.30
CA TRP A 975 -15.25 -10.51 43.32
C TRP A 975 -15.38 -9.56 44.50
N ASP A 976 -16.60 -9.39 45.04
CA ASP A 976 -16.93 -8.23 45.88
C ASP A 976 -16.59 -8.42 47.37
N LYS A 977 -16.13 -7.32 47.98
CA LYS A 977 -15.86 -7.04 49.41
C LYS A 977 -14.85 -7.90 50.19
N SER A 978 -14.53 -9.13 49.79
CA SER A 978 -13.65 -10.03 50.59
C SER A 978 -12.14 -9.80 50.46
N TRP A 979 -11.68 -8.98 49.50
CA TRP A 979 -10.25 -8.81 49.17
C TRP A 979 -9.64 -7.44 49.58
N LYS A 980 -10.33 -6.62 50.38
CA LYS A 980 -9.68 -5.50 51.08
C LYS A 980 -8.96 -6.06 52.30
N GLY A 981 -7.65 -5.83 52.37
CA GLY A 981 -6.76 -6.57 53.26
C GLY A 981 -6.99 -6.34 54.76
N SER A 982 -6.67 -7.39 55.52
CA SER A 982 -6.12 -7.32 56.87
C SER A 982 -4.64 -6.97 56.82
#